data_AF-A0A3A5VXS3-F1
#
_entry.id   AF-A0A3A5VXS3-F1
#
_cell.length_a   1.000
_cell.length_b   1.000
_cell.length_c   1.000
_cell.angle_alpha   90.00
_cell.angle_beta   90.00
_cell.angle_gamma   90.00
#
_symmetry.space_group_name_H-M   'P 1'
#
loop_
_entity.id
_entity.type
_entity.pdbx_description
1 polymer ?
#
loop_
_entity_poly.entity_id
_entity_poly.type
_entity_poly.pdbx_seq_one_letter_code
_entity_poly.pdbx_strand_id
1 'polypeptide(L)'
;MLPKAVIQGSDLPEKRRAKTPWKGTSPVETTASYPSACARTMQGIFSSWRKTKRGARQRPSVRGETDAEDERRAYAEQSTLTALVSHLGQDTAAWLESALSPLPETFRISLHRSDRAWTVDQIRALGAQPIPWMPDETAFTMPFARGKAPEGLPQRMMALLHETGRITRQETASMLPVQTLDVHGEMLALDMCAAPGSKATQLAEKLHPNGVVVANEPVSGRVNMLVSNRSRLSLSNVVVTQHDGRHFARLPPPGFDVVVADVPCTGTATTRKNRDVWWDWTPKESRKMFKMQVDITLRGASLLVPGGVLVYSTCSIDPVENEAVVAEVLRRCPYLELVPIVLDDIVLHDGLADWPLLNEQGEMVTSGHEEHLPFFSTSHLSPLQRKLQNEGSVDEETRIAEQLPHCKRLWHTDNNTGGFFIAQFKHRLEATPEGVGRTYLSKRATRHSPDWSPTRKQPPKATPNTVLAADPEVVEHVASLYGVDMSPYSVWQRGKRLNLAPPMVHTRLFEPESPTNKGDVWQGNTFHPIRVVHAGLPAFTLKKSSWRSRQESLYVLGDTFTDNVFEIDAGVFIRLLRGWAPLVDAFDEATGCGSLPQGAFLLRSLLPWGKETISVWIGARVTLMIDENEQNILRHKLGLPWRDEEE
;
A
#
# COMPACT_ATOMS: atom_id res chain seq x y z
N MET A 1 93.63 2.55 0.48
CA MET A 1 93.69 1.08 0.67
C MET A 1 92.70 0.44 -0.30
N LEU A 2 93.02 -0.74 -0.84
CA LEU A 2 92.15 -1.64 -1.63
C LEU A 2 91.80 -2.87 -0.75
N PRO A 3 90.89 -3.82 -1.12
CA PRO A 3 90.01 -3.97 -2.31
C PRO A 3 88.51 -3.69 -1.93
N LYS A 4 87.40 -3.98 -2.65
CA LYS A 4 86.94 -4.40 -4.03
C LYS A 4 85.45 -3.89 -4.14
N ALA A 5 84.73 -3.68 -5.26
CA ALA A 5 84.50 -4.38 -6.55
C ALA A 5 83.62 -5.67 -6.47
N VAL A 6 82.60 -5.94 -7.31
CA VAL A 6 82.06 -5.22 -8.51
C VAL A 6 80.68 -5.79 -9.04
N ILE A 7 79.76 -4.95 -9.58
CA ILE A 7 78.64 -5.23 -10.57
C ILE A 7 77.51 -6.24 -10.13
N GLN A 8 76.27 -6.38 -10.68
CA GLN A 8 75.44 -5.83 -11.82
C GLN A 8 74.13 -5.15 -11.27
N GLY A 9 72.90 -5.02 -11.84
CA GLY A 9 72.14 -5.45 -13.05
C GLY A 9 71.02 -6.49 -12.78
N SER A 10 69.74 -6.40 -13.20
CA SER A 10 68.98 -5.38 -13.99
C SER A 10 67.42 -5.47 -13.81
N ASP A 11 66.69 -4.50 -14.39
CA ASP A 11 65.29 -4.53 -14.90
C ASP A 11 64.02 -4.42 -14.01
N LEU A 12 62.88 -4.28 -14.71
CA LEU A 12 61.60 -3.59 -14.40
C LEU A 12 60.38 -4.52 -14.69
N PRO A 13 59.09 -4.11 -14.59
CA PRO A 13 58.38 -3.20 -13.66
C PRO A 13 57.21 -3.99 -12.98
N GLU A 14 56.04 -3.51 -12.52
CA GLU A 14 55.44 -2.19 -12.22
C GLU A 14 54.51 -2.33 -10.97
N LYS A 15 53.25 -1.87 -11.00
CA LYS A 15 52.29 -1.86 -9.87
C LYS A 15 50.85 -2.01 -10.35
N ARG A 16 49.92 -2.31 -9.43
CA ARG A 16 48.63 -1.58 -9.32
C ARG A 16 48.18 -1.53 -7.86
N ARG A 17 47.82 -0.32 -7.38
CA ARG A 17 47.54 -0.03 -5.97
C ARG A 17 46.05 -0.19 -5.64
N ALA A 18 45.75 -0.84 -4.52
CA ALA A 18 44.47 -0.64 -3.81
C ALA A 18 44.49 0.69 -3.01
N LYS A 19 43.31 1.23 -2.66
CA LYS A 19 43.16 2.45 -1.85
C LYS A 19 42.84 2.12 -0.38
N THR A 20 43.36 2.93 0.53
CA THR A 20 43.13 2.87 1.99
C THR A 20 41.81 3.51 2.43
N PRO A 21 41.28 3.15 3.63
CA PRO A 21 40.03 3.67 4.17
C PRO A 21 40.22 4.97 4.99
N TRP A 22 39.09 5.59 5.39
CA TRP A 22 39.05 6.78 6.26
C TRP A 22 38.52 6.46 7.66
N LYS A 23 39.08 7.12 8.68
CA LYS A 23 38.49 7.34 10.02
C LYS A 23 37.76 8.70 9.98
N GLY A 24 36.81 9.09 10.83
CA GLY A 24 36.31 8.51 12.10
C GLY A 24 36.40 9.55 13.22
N THR A 25 35.31 9.84 13.94
CA THR A 25 35.30 10.83 15.05
C THR A 25 34.19 10.55 16.09
N SER A 26 34.39 11.06 17.30
CA SER A 26 33.83 10.60 18.60
C SER A 26 32.47 11.24 19.00
N PRO A 27 31.83 10.86 20.13
CA PRO A 27 30.43 11.18 20.46
C PRO A 27 30.24 12.40 21.39
N VAL A 28 28.98 12.75 21.68
CA VAL A 28 28.54 13.73 22.69
C VAL A 28 27.34 13.15 23.47
N GLU A 29 27.19 13.53 24.73
CA GLU A 29 26.19 13.00 25.69
C GLU A 29 24.84 13.76 25.69
N THR A 30 23.93 13.33 26.57
CA THR A 30 22.52 13.74 26.63
C THR A 30 22.24 15.06 27.35
N THR A 31 21.26 15.81 26.86
CA THR A 31 20.31 16.60 27.68
C THR A 31 18.98 16.73 26.94
N ALA A 32 17.90 17.07 27.64
CA ALA A 32 16.53 16.95 27.12
C ALA A 32 15.78 18.29 27.05
N SER A 33 15.10 18.54 25.93
CA SER A 33 13.86 19.34 25.85
C SER A 33 13.08 18.93 24.59
N TYR A 34 11.76 18.88 24.69
CA TYR A 34 10.85 18.61 23.56
C TYR A 34 9.95 19.82 23.35
N PRO A 35 10.11 20.61 22.26
CA PRO A 35 9.14 21.62 21.86
C PRO A 35 7.94 20.98 21.14
N SER A 36 6.72 21.38 21.53
CA SER A 36 5.47 21.01 20.85
C SER A 36 5.31 21.76 19.52
N ALA A 37 5.39 21.04 18.38
CA ALA A 37 5.28 21.64 17.05
C ALA A 37 4.77 20.67 15.95
N CYS A 38 3.78 19.82 16.23
CA CYS A 38 3.23 18.88 15.25
C CYS A 38 1.87 19.34 14.67
N ALA A 39 1.82 20.56 14.12
CA ALA A 39 0.59 21.17 13.61
C ALA A 39 0.78 21.82 12.22
N ARG A 40 1.32 21.09 11.24
CA ARG A 40 1.43 21.53 9.83
C ARG A 40 1.15 20.40 8.83
N THR A 41 -0.13 20.24 8.51
CA THR A 41 -0.72 19.87 7.20
C THR A 41 0.06 18.94 6.26
N MET A 42 -0.51 17.75 6.00
CA MET A 42 0.04 16.69 5.12
C MET A 42 0.22 17.06 3.61
N GLN A 43 -0.01 18.30 3.20
CA GLN A 43 0.05 18.71 1.78
C GLN A 43 1.47 19.02 1.27
N GLY A 44 2.44 19.31 2.15
CA GLY A 44 3.75 19.87 1.74
C GLY A 44 4.83 18.87 1.27
N ILE A 45 4.62 17.56 1.34
CA ILE A 45 5.73 16.58 1.21
C ILE A 45 6.05 16.18 -0.24
N PHE A 46 5.06 16.16 -1.14
CA PHE A 46 5.25 15.67 -2.52
C PHE A 46 5.99 16.63 -3.46
N SER A 47 5.92 17.95 -3.24
CA SER A 47 6.46 18.97 -4.16
C SER A 47 7.96 19.28 -3.99
N SER A 48 8.58 18.84 -2.89
CA SER A 48 9.96 19.24 -2.53
C SER A 48 11.06 18.54 -3.34
N TRP A 49 10.83 17.33 -3.85
CA TRP A 49 11.89 16.45 -4.36
C TRP A 49 12.31 16.65 -5.84
N ARG A 50 11.69 17.60 -6.57
CA ARG A 50 12.08 17.90 -7.98
C ARG A 50 12.91 19.18 -8.17
N LYS A 51 13.10 20.02 -7.14
CA LYS A 51 13.70 21.36 -7.28
C LYS A 51 15.24 21.42 -7.33
N THR A 52 15.95 20.32 -7.61
CA THR A 52 17.41 20.34 -7.85
C THR A 52 17.80 19.87 -9.25
N LYS A 53 18.62 20.70 -9.92
CA LYS A 53 19.23 20.53 -11.26
C LYS A 53 18.30 20.60 -12.49
N ARG A 54 18.11 21.82 -13.00
CA ARG A 54 18.30 22.13 -14.43
C ARG A 54 18.72 23.59 -14.61
N GLY A 55 19.70 23.83 -15.47
CA GLY A 55 20.29 25.16 -15.71
C GLY A 55 19.42 26.03 -16.61
N ALA A 56 19.60 27.36 -16.52
CA ALA A 56 18.75 28.32 -17.20
C ALA A 56 18.96 28.38 -18.73
N ARG A 57 17.86 28.42 -19.47
CA ARG A 57 17.72 29.11 -20.76
C ARG A 57 16.38 29.83 -20.77
N GLN A 58 16.38 31.12 -21.10
CA GLN A 58 15.17 31.94 -21.06
C GLN A 58 14.25 31.62 -22.25
N ARG A 59 12.97 31.44 -21.95
CA ARG A 59 11.80 31.65 -22.83
C ARG A 59 10.74 32.40 -22.00
N PRO A 60 9.80 33.13 -22.61
CA PRO A 60 8.77 33.87 -21.87
C PRO A 60 8.00 32.98 -20.88
N SER A 61 7.71 33.50 -19.69
CA SER A 61 7.28 32.71 -18.54
C SER A 61 5.76 32.60 -18.43
N VAL A 62 5.19 31.55 -19.04
CA VAL A 62 3.88 30.99 -18.64
C VAL A 62 4.15 29.59 -18.08
N ARG A 63 4.71 29.55 -16.87
CA ARG A 63 4.99 28.32 -16.11
C ARG A 63 4.85 28.61 -14.61
N GLY A 64 3.75 28.16 -14.04
CA GLY A 64 3.47 28.26 -12.61
C GLY A 64 2.11 27.67 -12.28
N GLU A 65 1.97 27.20 -11.04
CA GLU A 65 0.69 26.81 -10.44
C GLU A 65 -0.16 28.08 -10.25
N THR A 66 -0.97 28.46 -11.25
CA THR A 66 -1.91 29.57 -11.09
C THR A 66 -3.15 29.12 -10.31
N ASP A 67 -3.51 29.91 -9.30
CA ASP A 67 -4.74 29.76 -8.51
C ASP A 67 -5.94 30.50 -9.12
N ALA A 68 -5.75 31.26 -10.21
CA ALA A 68 -6.86 31.79 -10.99
C ALA A 68 -7.51 30.66 -11.80
N GLU A 69 -8.82 30.46 -11.63
CA GLU A 69 -9.54 29.38 -12.30
C GLU A 69 -9.62 29.60 -13.82
N ASP A 70 -9.74 30.85 -14.27
CA ASP A 70 -9.80 31.23 -15.69
C ASP A 70 -8.47 30.96 -16.42
N GLU A 71 -7.34 31.32 -15.82
CA GLU A 71 -6.01 31.03 -16.39
C GLU A 71 -5.75 29.52 -16.46
N ARG A 72 -6.17 28.79 -15.42
CA ARG A 72 -6.11 27.33 -15.36
C ARG A 72 -6.97 26.69 -16.44
N ARG A 73 -8.19 27.19 -16.66
CA ARG A 73 -9.11 26.74 -17.72
C ARG A 73 -8.53 27.00 -19.11
N ALA A 74 -8.14 28.23 -19.41
CA ALA A 74 -7.59 28.62 -20.72
C ALA A 74 -6.33 27.82 -21.08
N TYR A 75 -5.51 27.46 -20.08
CA TYR A 75 -4.37 26.56 -20.28
C TYR A 75 -4.79 25.09 -20.47
N ALA A 76 -5.75 24.60 -19.68
CA ALA A 76 -6.27 23.24 -19.80
C ALA A 76 -6.92 22.99 -21.17
N GLU A 77 -7.72 23.93 -21.67
CA GLU A 77 -8.35 23.90 -23.01
C GLU A 77 -7.33 23.70 -24.15
N GLN A 78 -6.13 24.27 -24.01
CA GLN A 78 -5.04 24.19 -25.00
C GLN A 78 -4.02 23.08 -24.70
N SER A 79 -4.27 22.24 -23.68
CA SER A 79 -3.32 21.21 -23.26
C SER A 79 -3.33 19.99 -24.18
N THR A 80 -2.17 19.33 -24.27
CA THR A 80 -2.01 18.01 -24.91
C THR A 80 -3.00 16.98 -24.35
N LEU A 81 -3.36 17.09 -23.07
CA LEU A 81 -4.30 16.19 -22.41
C LEU A 81 -5.73 16.39 -22.93
N THR A 82 -6.16 17.63 -23.17
CA THR A 82 -7.46 17.93 -23.80
C THR A 82 -7.48 17.47 -25.26
N ALA A 83 -6.36 17.59 -25.98
CA ALA A 83 -6.23 17.01 -27.32
C ALA A 83 -6.38 15.47 -27.30
N LEU A 84 -5.78 14.78 -26.33
CA LEU A 84 -6.00 13.34 -26.11
C LEU A 84 -7.48 13.04 -25.86
N VAL A 85 -8.14 13.75 -24.93
CA VAL A 85 -9.56 13.56 -24.62
C VAL A 85 -10.44 13.75 -25.86
N SER A 86 -10.15 14.76 -26.68
CA SER A 86 -10.83 14.99 -27.98
C SER A 86 -10.62 13.84 -28.95
N HIS A 87 -9.39 13.32 -29.08
CA HIS A 87 -9.08 12.18 -29.94
C HIS A 87 -9.61 10.83 -29.41
N LEU A 88 -10.04 10.77 -28.14
CA LEU A 88 -10.80 9.66 -27.55
C LEU A 88 -12.34 9.88 -27.60
N GLY A 89 -12.79 10.81 -28.44
CA GLY A 89 -14.21 11.00 -28.78
C GLY A 89 -15.09 11.59 -27.67
N GLN A 90 -14.48 12.15 -26.62
CA GLN A 90 -15.21 12.77 -25.51
C GLN A 90 -15.52 14.24 -25.77
N ASP A 91 -16.64 14.74 -25.25
CA ASP A 91 -16.92 16.17 -25.18
C ASP A 91 -15.89 16.84 -24.24
N THR A 92 -14.98 17.62 -24.81
CA THR A 92 -13.90 18.28 -24.06
C THR A 92 -14.42 19.39 -23.15
N ALA A 93 -15.50 20.08 -23.51
CA ALA A 93 -16.07 21.14 -22.69
C ALA A 93 -16.76 20.54 -21.45
N ALA A 94 -17.63 19.55 -21.64
CA ALA A 94 -18.27 18.84 -20.53
C ALA A 94 -17.25 18.09 -19.64
N TRP A 95 -16.20 17.52 -20.25
CA TRP A 95 -15.10 16.91 -19.51
C TRP A 95 -14.31 17.93 -18.67
N LEU A 96 -14.00 19.10 -19.21
CA LEU A 96 -13.24 20.15 -18.51
C LEU A 96 -13.97 20.65 -17.26
N GLU A 97 -15.30 20.80 -17.28
CA GLU A 97 -16.07 21.16 -16.08
C GLU A 97 -15.80 20.20 -14.93
N SER A 98 -15.88 18.88 -15.17
CA SER A 98 -15.57 17.90 -14.13
C SER A 98 -14.07 17.87 -13.81
N ALA A 99 -13.19 17.79 -14.82
CA ALA A 99 -11.74 17.66 -14.65
C ALA A 99 -11.07 18.84 -13.94
N LEU A 100 -11.68 20.03 -13.98
CA LEU A 100 -11.24 21.21 -13.23
C LEU A 100 -11.91 21.32 -11.85
N SER A 101 -13.08 20.71 -11.63
CA SER A 101 -13.75 20.73 -10.33
C SER A 101 -13.00 19.91 -9.25
N PRO A 102 -12.95 20.36 -7.98
CA PRO A 102 -12.44 19.55 -6.88
C PRO A 102 -13.24 18.25 -6.68
N LEU A 103 -12.59 17.17 -6.25
CA LEU A 103 -13.27 15.96 -5.79
C LEU A 103 -14.03 16.19 -4.46
N PRO A 104 -15.11 15.46 -4.18
CA PRO A 104 -15.65 15.33 -2.83
C PRO A 104 -14.66 14.60 -1.90
N GLU A 105 -14.78 14.79 -0.58
CA GLU A 105 -14.05 13.96 0.40
C GLU A 105 -14.74 12.58 0.52
N THR A 106 -13.98 11.51 0.27
CA THR A 106 -14.49 10.14 0.22
C THR A 106 -13.60 9.18 0.99
N PHE A 107 -14.19 8.15 1.60
CA PHE A 107 -13.49 7.25 2.50
C PHE A 107 -14.22 5.92 2.67
N ARG A 108 -13.48 4.91 3.16
CA ARG A 108 -14.02 3.62 3.60
C ARG A 108 -14.15 3.58 5.12
N ILE A 109 -15.13 2.83 5.61
CA ILE A 109 -15.27 2.44 7.02
C ILE A 109 -14.36 1.25 7.29
N SER A 110 -13.73 1.23 8.47
CA SER A 110 -12.94 0.07 8.92
C SER A 110 -13.87 -1.06 9.37
N LEU A 111 -13.86 -2.20 8.66
CA LEU A 111 -14.94 -3.19 8.74
C LEU A 111 -15.02 -3.94 10.07
N HIS A 112 -13.87 -4.32 10.63
CA HIS A 112 -13.76 -5.28 11.73
C HIS A 112 -13.66 -4.63 13.12
N ARG A 113 -14.25 -3.43 13.29
CA ARG A 113 -14.27 -2.70 14.56
C ARG A 113 -15.60 -2.87 15.29
N SER A 114 -15.55 -3.09 16.60
CA SER A 114 -16.73 -3.13 17.47
C SER A 114 -17.55 -1.83 17.41
N ASP A 115 -16.90 -0.67 17.27
CA ASP A 115 -17.56 0.63 17.12
C ASP A 115 -17.81 1.07 15.66
N ARG A 116 -17.95 0.11 14.73
CA ARG A 116 -18.36 0.36 13.34
C ARG A 116 -19.71 1.07 13.25
N ALA A 117 -20.74 0.57 13.95
CA ALA A 117 -22.10 1.14 13.88
C ALA A 117 -22.11 2.61 14.33
N TRP A 118 -21.54 2.90 15.50
CA TRP A 118 -21.36 4.26 16.00
C TRP A 118 -20.59 5.15 15.01
N THR A 119 -19.53 4.63 14.37
CA THR A 119 -18.77 5.38 13.36
C THR A 119 -19.66 5.79 12.18
N VAL A 120 -20.53 4.88 11.71
CA VAL A 120 -21.50 5.14 10.63
C VAL A 120 -22.54 6.19 11.07
N ASP A 121 -23.05 6.12 12.30
CA ASP A 121 -23.99 7.11 12.83
C ASP A 121 -23.35 8.51 12.90
N GLN A 122 -22.09 8.60 13.33
CA GLN A 122 -21.36 9.88 13.40
C GLN A 122 -21.17 10.53 12.02
N ILE A 123 -20.77 9.77 11.00
CA ILE A 123 -20.59 10.35 9.66
C ILE A 123 -21.93 10.72 9.00
N ARG A 124 -23.01 9.97 9.28
CA ARG A 124 -24.37 10.30 8.84
C ARG A 124 -24.86 11.60 9.45
N ALA A 125 -24.61 11.84 10.73
CA ALA A 125 -24.89 13.11 11.40
C ALA A 125 -24.09 14.30 10.80
N LEU A 126 -22.96 14.02 10.15
CA LEU A 126 -22.17 14.98 9.37
C LEU A 126 -22.56 15.05 7.87
N GLY A 127 -23.69 14.44 7.50
CA GLY A 127 -24.28 14.48 6.16
C GLY A 127 -23.73 13.47 5.15
N ALA A 128 -22.87 12.53 5.57
CA ALA A 128 -22.26 11.54 4.67
C ALA A 128 -23.29 10.62 4.02
N GLN A 129 -23.15 10.40 2.71
CA GLN A 129 -23.99 9.47 1.94
C GLN A 129 -23.17 8.23 1.54
N PRO A 130 -23.75 7.01 1.56
CA PRO A 130 -23.04 5.82 1.10
C PRO A 130 -22.71 5.92 -0.39
N ILE A 131 -21.61 5.30 -0.81
CA ILE A 131 -21.26 5.16 -2.24
C ILE A 131 -22.14 4.01 -2.80
N PRO A 132 -23.02 4.25 -3.79
CA PRO A 132 -24.06 3.27 -4.19
C PRO A 132 -23.53 1.86 -4.50
N TRP A 133 -22.50 1.77 -5.34
CA TRP A 133 -21.89 0.51 -5.78
C TRP A 133 -20.97 -0.16 -4.74
N MET A 134 -20.83 0.42 -3.53
CA MET A 134 -20.04 -0.16 -2.45
C MET A 134 -20.98 -0.84 -1.44
N PRO A 135 -20.88 -2.18 -1.26
CA PRO A 135 -21.85 -2.95 -0.48
C PRO A 135 -21.84 -2.57 1.00
N ASP A 136 -22.90 -2.97 1.71
CA ASP A 136 -23.02 -3.01 3.18
C ASP A 136 -22.60 -1.75 3.93
N GLU A 137 -22.69 -0.57 3.30
CA GLU A 137 -22.22 0.71 3.87
C GLU A 137 -20.71 0.68 4.21
N THR A 138 -19.91 0.10 3.32
CA THR A 138 -18.45 0.00 3.48
C THR A 138 -17.69 1.26 3.09
N ALA A 139 -18.31 2.19 2.34
CA ALA A 139 -17.70 3.44 1.92
C ALA A 139 -18.71 4.59 1.69
N PHE A 140 -18.24 5.83 1.87
CA PHE A 140 -19.07 7.03 1.95
C PHE A 140 -18.42 8.26 1.28
N THR A 141 -19.29 9.22 0.93
CA THR A 141 -19.00 10.52 0.33
C THR A 141 -19.53 11.64 1.24
N MET A 142 -18.71 12.64 1.55
CA MET A 142 -19.13 13.83 2.31
C MET A 142 -19.78 14.88 1.39
N PRO A 143 -20.69 15.74 1.92
CA PRO A 143 -21.28 16.87 1.18
C PRO A 143 -20.30 18.06 0.98
N PHE A 144 -18.99 17.82 1.03
CA PHE A 144 -17.95 18.85 0.87
C PHE A 144 -16.72 18.32 0.12
N ALA A 145 -15.96 19.26 -0.47
CA ALA A 145 -14.77 18.94 -1.25
C ALA A 145 -13.62 18.37 -0.40
N ARG A 146 -12.75 17.59 -1.05
CA ARG A 146 -11.59 16.94 -0.44
C ARG A 146 -10.66 17.94 0.21
N GLY A 147 -10.39 17.77 1.51
CA GLY A 147 -9.61 18.70 2.32
C GLY A 147 -10.33 20.03 2.64
N LYS A 148 -11.64 20.13 2.40
CA LYS A 148 -12.48 21.31 2.65
C LYS A 148 -13.65 21.00 3.59
N ALA A 149 -13.42 20.13 4.58
CA ALA A 149 -14.37 19.90 5.67
C ALA A 149 -14.62 21.23 6.42
N PRO A 150 -15.88 21.62 6.70
CA PRO A 150 -16.19 22.83 7.46
C PRO A 150 -15.53 22.84 8.84
N GLU A 151 -15.12 24.03 9.28
CA GLU A 151 -14.45 24.24 10.56
C GLU A 151 -15.33 23.83 11.75
N GLY A 152 -14.69 23.51 12.88
CA GLY A 152 -15.37 22.92 14.04
C GLY A 152 -15.59 21.41 13.89
N LEU A 153 -16.79 20.94 14.23
CA LEU A 153 -17.08 19.50 14.39
C LEU A 153 -16.76 18.65 13.15
N PRO A 154 -17.13 19.01 11.90
CA PRO A 154 -16.87 18.15 10.75
C PRO A 154 -15.38 17.95 10.48
N GLN A 155 -14.58 19.03 10.51
CA GLN A 155 -13.12 18.97 10.37
C GLN A 155 -12.48 18.16 11.49
N ARG A 156 -12.89 18.37 12.75
CA ARG A 156 -12.40 17.66 13.94
C ARG A 156 -12.69 16.16 13.86
N MET A 157 -13.94 15.77 13.58
CA MET A 157 -14.35 14.37 13.45
C MET A 157 -13.66 13.66 12.28
N MET A 158 -13.55 14.29 11.11
CA MET A 158 -12.85 13.70 9.97
C MET A 158 -11.35 13.52 10.21
N ALA A 159 -10.74 14.28 11.11
CA ALA A 159 -9.38 14.03 11.58
C ALA A 159 -9.35 12.86 12.57
N LEU A 160 -10.10 12.94 13.68
CA LEU A 160 -10.10 11.94 14.75
C LEU A 160 -10.47 10.53 14.26
N LEU A 161 -11.52 10.38 13.46
CA LEU A 161 -11.93 9.09 12.89
C LEU A 161 -10.86 8.52 11.94
N HIS A 162 -10.07 9.38 11.28
CA HIS A 162 -8.98 8.92 10.42
C HIS A 162 -7.78 8.45 11.24
N GLU A 163 -7.23 9.31 12.10
CA GLU A 163 -6.03 9.01 12.89
C GLU A 163 -6.23 7.81 13.83
N THR A 164 -7.43 7.62 14.38
CA THR A 164 -7.77 6.46 15.23
C THR A 164 -8.13 5.18 14.48
N GLY A 165 -8.09 5.19 13.14
CA GLY A 165 -8.31 3.97 12.35
C GLY A 165 -9.77 3.53 12.22
N ARG A 166 -10.73 4.43 12.39
CA ARG A 166 -12.17 4.18 12.14
C ARG A 166 -12.57 4.40 10.68
N ILE A 167 -11.87 5.31 9.97
CA ILE A 167 -12.01 5.52 8.53
C ILE A 167 -10.67 5.55 7.78
N THR A 168 -10.69 5.17 6.50
CA THR A 168 -9.57 5.35 5.56
C THR A 168 -10.00 6.22 4.39
N ARG A 169 -9.46 7.44 4.33
CA ARG A 169 -9.66 8.37 3.21
C ARG A 169 -9.08 7.76 1.93
N GLN A 170 -9.93 7.59 0.93
CA GLN A 170 -9.63 6.92 -0.33
C GLN A 170 -10.63 7.42 -1.38
N GLU A 171 -10.14 7.78 -2.56
CA GLU A 171 -11.01 8.17 -3.67
C GLU A 171 -11.85 6.98 -4.13
N THR A 172 -13.15 7.22 -4.32
CA THR A 172 -14.15 6.28 -4.87
C THR A 172 -13.62 5.45 -6.04
N ALA A 173 -13.12 6.09 -7.11
CA ALA A 173 -12.54 5.38 -8.26
C ALA A 173 -11.34 4.46 -7.90
N SER A 174 -10.52 4.85 -6.92
CA SER A 174 -9.41 4.02 -6.42
C SER A 174 -9.87 2.87 -5.51
N MET A 175 -11.16 2.70 -5.22
CA MET A 175 -11.71 1.53 -4.55
C MET A 175 -12.02 0.37 -5.53
N LEU A 176 -12.18 0.67 -6.83
CA LEU A 176 -12.60 -0.30 -7.85
C LEU A 176 -11.71 -1.55 -7.96
N PRO A 177 -10.36 -1.46 -7.99
CA PRO A 177 -9.50 -2.62 -8.23
C PRO A 177 -9.53 -3.71 -7.16
N VAL A 178 -10.09 -3.41 -5.98
CA VAL A 178 -10.33 -4.39 -4.91
C VAL A 178 -11.82 -4.71 -4.79
N GLN A 179 -12.71 -3.87 -5.33
CA GLN A 179 -14.13 -4.16 -5.33
C GLN A 179 -14.53 -5.21 -6.37
N THR A 180 -13.97 -5.18 -7.59
CA THR A 180 -14.22 -6.19 -8.65
C THR A 180 -13.58 -7.56 -8.37
N LEU A 181 -12.72 -7.65 -7.35
CA LEU A 181 -12.15 -8.90 -6.87
C LEU A 181 -13.17 -9.65 -5.99
N ASP A 182 -13.61 -10.80 -6.49
CA ASP A 182 -14.15 -11.88 -5.69
C ASP A 182 -13.00 -12.53 -4.90
N VAL A 183 -13.08 -12.49 -3.57
CA VAL A 183 -12.03 -12.92 -2.65
C VAL A 183 -12.65 -13.50 -1.39
N HIS A 184 -12.10 -14.63 -0.93
CA HIS A 184 -12.48 -15.29 0.32
C HIS A 184 -11.29 -15.35 1.28
N GLY A 185 -11.59 -15.45 2.58
CA GLY A 185 -10.61 -15.37 3.67
C GLY A 185 -9.56 -16.48 3.77
N GLU A 186 -9.33 -17.28 2.73
CA GLU A 186 -8.25 -18.28 2.68
C GLU A 186 -7.26 -18.05 1.52
N MET A 187 -7.43 -16.97 0.76
CA MET A 187 -6.51 -16.57 -0.31
C MET A 187 -5.25 -15.89 0.21
N LEU A 188 -4.13 -16.14 -0.47
CA LEU A 188 -2.89 -15.38 -0.36
C LEU A 188 -2.79 -14.41 -1.55
N ALA A 189 -2.79 -13.11 -1.27
CA ALA A 189 -2.79 -12.07 -2.29
C ALA A 189 -1.50 -11.22 -2.30
N LEU A 190 -1.19 -10.62 -3.45
CA LEU A 190 -0.04 -9.71 -3.64
C LEU A 190 -0.50 -8.35 -4.15
N ASP A 191 -0.23 -7.28 -3.40
CA ASP A 191 -0.24 -5.91 -3.94
C ASP A 191 1.18 -5.54 -4.40
N MET A 192 1.36 -5.35 -5.71
CA MET A 192 2.66 -5.15 -6.35
C MET A 192 3.30 -3.79 -6.01
N CYS A 193 2.51 -2.77 -5.66
CA CYS A 193 2.92 -1.36 -5.62
C CYS A 193 2.20 -0.58 -4.49
N ALA A 194 2.10 -1.21 -3.33
CA ALA A 194 1.06 -0.98 -2.32
C ALA A 194 1.00 0.40 -1.65
N ALA A 195 2.08 1.19 -1.59
CA ALA A 195 2.09 2.39 -0.77
C ALA A 195 1.31 3.56 -1.43
N PRO A 196 0.48 4.33 -0.69
CA PRO A 196 0.48 4.50 0.76
C PRO A 196 -0.31 3.45 1.56
N GLY A 197 -0.98 2.50 0.90
CA GLY A 197 -1.64 1.35 1.52
C GLY A 197 -3.13 1.18 1.23
N SER A 198 -3.78 2.12 0.53
CA SER A 198 -5.25 2.14 0.41
C SER A 198 -5.85 0.86 -0.20
N LYS A 199 -5.25 0.31 -1.27
CA LYS A 199 -5.69 -0.94 -1.90
C LYS A 199 -5.29 -2.18 -1.08
N ALA A 200 -4.01 -2.31 -0.70
CA ALA A 200 -3.55 -3.37 0.20
C ALA A 200 -4.38 -3.49 1.50
N THR A 201 -4.79 -2.38 2.11
CA THR A 201 -5.64 -2.39 3.32
C THR A 201 -7.09 -2.76 3.01
N GLN A 202 -7.68 -2.24 1.92
CA GLN A 202 -9.03 -2.64 1.48
C GLN A 202 -9.10 -4.16 1.19
N LEU A 203 -8.04 -4.71 0.60
CA LEU A 203 -7.94 -6.13 0.28
C LEU A 203 -7.73 -6.97 1.54
N ALA A 204 -6.92 -6.50 2.48
CA ALA A 204 -6.74 -7.13 3.79
C ALA A 204 -8.03 -7.10 4.62
N GLU A 205 -8.83 -6.04 4.53
CA GLU A 205 -10.15 -5.94 5.18
C GLU A 205 -11.17 -6.90 4.55
N LYS A 206 -11.14 -7.15 3.23
CA LYS A 206 -11.93 -8.22 2.59
C LYS A 206 -11.45 -9.64 2.95
N LEU A 207 -10.14 -9.84 3.15
CA LEU A 207 -9.54 -11.16 3.44
C LEU A 207 -9.48 -11.53 4.93
N HIS A 208 -9.85 -10.61 5.83
CA HIS A 208 -9.77 -10.79 7.28
C HIS A 208 -10.74 -11.88 7.79
N PRO A 209 -10.38 -12.69 8.82
CA PRO A 209 -9.11 -12.65 9.55
C PRO A 209 -7.97 -13.44 8.88
N ASN A 210 -8.28 -14.50 8.12
CA ASN A 210 -7.31 -15.56 7.82
C ASN A 210 -6.47 -15.35 6.55
N GLY A 211 -6.99 -14.64 5.55
CA GLY A 211 -6.36 -14.47 4.24
C GLY A 211 -5.35 -13.33 4.25
N VAL A 212 -4.20 -13.51 3.59
CA VAL A 212 -3.02 -12.65 3.77
C VAL A 212 -2.74 -11.78 2.56
N VAL A 213 -2.51 -10.48 2.78
CA VAL A 213 -1.96 -9.57 1.77
C VAL A 213 -0.45 -9.41 1.96
N VAL A 214 0.32 -9.85 0.98
CA VAL A 214 1.72 -9.44 0.79
C VAL A 214 1.71 -8.09 0.09
N ALA A 215 2.12 -7.03 0.79
CA ALA A 215 2.11 -5.66 0.29
C ALA A 215 3.54 -5.22 -0.04
N ASN A 216 3.83 -5.00 -1.32
CA ASN A 216 5.17 -4.64 -1.81
C ASN A 216 5.32 -3.14 -2.09
N GLU A 217 6.38 -2.53 -1.57
CA GLU A 217 6.77 -1.16 -1.91
C GLU A 217 8.29 -1.05 -2.09
N PRO A 218 8.82 -0.64 -3.27
CA PRO A 218 10.27 -0.50 -3.46
C PRO A 218 10.90 0.65 -2.65
N VAL A 219 10.21 1.78 -2.47
CA VAL A 219 10.80 2.99 -1.86
C VAL A 219 10.69 2.94 -0.35
N SER A 220 11.84 2.83 0.34
CA SER A 220 11.92 2.72 1.81
C SER A 220 11.19 3.83 2.58
N GLY A 221 11.13 5.05 2.04
CA GLY A 221 10.35 6.14 2.63
C GLY A 221 8.84 5.89 2.59
N ARG A 222 8.32 5.31 1.50
CA ARG A 222 6.89 4.97 1.31
C ARG A 222 6.48 3.72 2.11
N VAL A 223 7.41 2.78 2.33
CA VAL A 223 7.20 1.61 3.22
C VAL A 223 6.70 2.04 4.60
N ASN A 224 7.23 3.15 5.16
CA ASN A 224 6.78 3.66 6.46
C ASN A 224 5.30 4.10 6.46
N MET A 225 4.80 4.68 5.37
CA MET A 225 3.38 5.07 5.24
C MET A 225 2.48 3.84 5.20
N LEU A 226 2.88 2.81 4.44
CA LEU A 226 2.19 1.52 4.35
C LEU A 226 2.13 0.81 5.71
N VAL A 227 3.26 0.75 6.43
CA VAL A 227 3.34 0.19 7.79
C VAL A 227 2.45 0.97 8.77
N SER A 228 2.44 2.31 8.68
CA SER A 228 1.62 3.19 9.51
C SER A 228 0.13 3.00 9.25
N ASN A 229 -0.34 3.09 8.00
CA ASN A 229 -1.76 2.88 7.66
C ASN A 229 -2.26 1.50 8.09
N ARG A 230 -1.46 0.46 7.88
CA ARG A 230 -1.77 -0.90 8.29
C ARG A 230 -1.87 -1.02 9.82
N SER A 231 -0.95 -0.41 10.57
CA SER A 231 -1.00 -0.39 12.05
C SER A 231 -2.19 0.42 12.58
N ARG A 232 -2.51 1.56 11.95
CA ARG A 232 -3.65 2.42 12.26
C ARG A 232 -4.98 1.67 12.16
N LEU A 233 -5.12 0.81 11.14
CA LEU A 233 -6.28 -0.07 10.96
C LEU A 233 -6.19 -1.40 11.72
N SER A 234 -5.14 -1.61 12.52
CA SER A 234 -4.90 -2.81 13.32
C SER A 234 -4.89 -4.15 12.56
N LEU A 235 -4.57 -4.13 11.27
CA LEU A 235 -4.63 -5.32 10.42
C LEU A 235 -3.49 -6.31 10.74
N SER A 236 -3.85 -7.50 11.20
CA SER A 236 -2.93 -8.63 11.46
C SER A 236 -2.49 -9.33 10.18
N ASN A 237 -3.33 -9.36 9.15
CA ASN A 237 -3.18 -10.17 7.94
C ASN A 237 -2.38 -9.50 6.80
N VAL A 238 -1.43 -8.62 7.14
CA VAL A 238 -0.58 -7.92 6.15
C VAL A 238 0.91 -8.19 6.39
N VAL A 239 1.60 -8.58 5.32
CA VAL A 239 3.05 -8.78 5.27
C VAL A 239 3.67 -7.74 4.33
N VAL A 240 4.36 -6.74 4.91
CA VAL A 240 4.99 -5.65 4.16
C VAL A 240 6.38 -6.06 3.69
N THR A 241 6.65 -5.89 2.39
CA THR A 241 7.87 -6.31 1.70
C THR A 241 8.51 -5.17 0.90
N GLN A 242 9.82 -5.25 0.61
CA GLN A 242 10.55 -4.21 -0.13
C GLN A 242 11.33 -4.75 -1.34
N HIS A 243 10.67 -4.81 -2.50
CA HIS A 243 11.26 -5.15 -3.80
C HIS A 243 10.82 -4.18 -4.91
N ASP A 244 11.64 -4.09 -5.97
CA ASP A 244 11.18 -3.64 -7.29
C ASP A 244 10.14 -4.64 -7.84
N GLY A 245 8.92 -4.18 -8.13
CA GLY A 245 7.82 -5.04 -8.56
C GLY A 245 8.13 -5.88 -9.81
N ARG A 246 8.91 -5.34 -10.76
CA ARG A 246 9.38 -6.06 -11.96
C ARG A 246 10.24 -7.29 -11.63
N HIS A 247 10.85 -7.26 -10.44
CA HIS A 247 11.81 -8.23 -9.94
C HIS A 247 11.37 -8.83 -8.59
N PHE A 248 10.07 -8.78 -8.26
CA PHE A 248 9.53 -9.34 -7.03
C PHE A 248 9.94 -10.82 -6.90
N ALA A 249 10.34 -11.26 -5.70
CA ALA A 249 10.93 -12.59 -5.54
C ALA A 249 9.89 -13.71 -5.77
N ARG A 250 10.33 -14.98 -5.76
CA ARG A 250 9.40 -16.11 -5.63
C ARG A 250 9.15 -16.37 -4.15
N LEU A 251 7.91 -16.64 -3.78
CA LEU A 251 7.53 -17.31 -2.53
C LEU A 251 7.66 -18.84 -2.68
N PRO A 252 7.42 -19.64 -1.63
CA PRO A 252 7.18 -21.08 -1.79
C PRO A 252 5.99 -21.35 -2.75
N PRO A 253 5.94 -22.50 -3.44
CA PRO A 253 4.79 -22.86 -4.27
C PRO A 253 3.47 -22.93 -3.46
N PRO A 254 2.28 -22.79 -4.08
CA PRO A 254 2.05 -22.72 -5.53
C PRO A 254 2.21 -21.33 -6.15
N GLY A 255 2.13 -20.26 -5.35
CA GLY A 255 2.06 -18.87 -5.83
C GLY A 255 1.02 -18.05 -5.07
N PHE A 256 0.59 -16.95 -5.68
CA PHE A 256 -0.51 -16.10 -5.19
C PHE A 256 -1.83 -16.46 -5.86
N ASP A 257 -2.89 -16.44 -5.07
CA ASP A 257 -4.26 -16.71 -5.50
C ASP A 257 -4.87 -15.48 -6.18
N VAL A 258 -4.45 -14.27 -5.74
CA VAL A 258 -4.84 -12.97 -6.30
C VAL A 258 -3.65 -12.01 -6.40
N VAL A 259 -3.59 -11.20 -7.47
CA VAL A 259 -2.57 -10.14 -7.66
C VAL A 259 -3.22 -8.80 -8.00
N VAL A 260 -2.86 -7.74 -7.28
CA VAL A 260 -3.21 -6.35 -7.61
C VAL A 260 -1.98 -5.64 -8.19
N ALA A 261 -2.11 -5.21 -9.45
CA ALA A 261 -1.13 -4.43 -10.19
C ALA A 261 -1.69 -3.00 -10.43
N ASP A 262 -1.83 -2.23 -9.35
CA ASP A 262 -2.04 -0.77 -9.39
C ASP A 262 -0.70 -0.11 -9.74
N VAL A 263 -0.40 0.00 -11.03
CA VAL A 263 0.95 0.33 -11.49
C VAL A 263 1.22 1.84 -11.44
N PRO A 264 2.48 2.26 -11.19
CA PRO A 264 2.90 3.64 -11.41
C PRO A 264 2.60 4.08 -12.84
N CYS A 265 1.89 5.20 -12.97
CA CYS A 265 1.45 5.79 -14.23
C CYS A 265 1.65 7.31 -14.23
N THR A 266 1.42 7.97 -15.37
CA THR A 266 1.53 9.44 -15.47
C THR A 266 0.50 10.19 -14.64
N GLY A 267 -0.64 9.58 -14.33
CA GLY A 267 -1.70 10.19 -13.54
C GLY A 267 -2.59 11.16 -14.31
N THR A 268 -2.70 11.05 -15.64
CA THR A 268 -3.56 11.93 -16.47
C THR A 268 -5.01 12.03 -15.99
N ALA A 269 -5.53 11.00 -15.31
CA ALA A 269 -6.88 10.98 -14.78
C ALA A 269 -7.03 11.60 -13.38
N THR A 270 -5.99 12.29 -12.89
CA THR A 270 -5.92 12.83 -11.51
C THR A 270 -6.02 14.36 -11.43
N THR A 271 -6.35 15.04 -12.53
CA THR A 271 -6.47 16.51 -12.65
C THR A 271 -7.24 17.17 -11.49
N ARG A 272 -8.36 16.59 -11.07
CA ARG A 272 -9.22 17.04 -9.93
C ARG A 272 -8.57 17.03 -8.55
N LYS A 273 -7.37 16.43 -8.41
CA LYS A 273 -6.59 16.31 -7.15
C LYS A 273 -5.09 16.57 -7.31
N ASN A 274 -4.60 16.72 -8.54
CA ASN A 274 -3.20 16.86 -8.92
C ASN A 274 -3.11 17.79 -10.13
N ARG A 275 -2.85 19.08 -9.89
CA ARG A 275 -2.96 20.14 -10.89
C ARG A 275 -1.79 20.14 -11.87
N ASP A 276 -0.61 19.72 -11.41
CA ASP A 276 0.64 19.67 -12.17
C ASP A 276 0.49 18.91 -13.50
N VAL A 277 -0.39 17.90 -13.53
CA VAL A 277 -0.70 17.04 -14.69
C VAL A 277 -0.92 17.84 -15.97
N TRP A 278 -1.64 18.97 -15.91
CA TRP A 278 -1.93 19.80 -17.09
C TRP A 278 -0.64 20.34 -17.75
N TRP A 279 0.38 20.69 -16.94
CA TRP A 279 1.63 21.31 -17.41
C TRP A 279 2.77 20.32 -17.64
N ASP A 280 2.76 19.20 -16.92
CA ASP A 280 3.89 18.27 -16.84
C ASP A 280 3.74 17.06 -17.80
N TRP A 281 2.52 16.78 -18.30
CA TRP A 281 2.25 15.63 -19.16
C TRP A 281 2.42 15.90 -20.66
N THR A 282 3.04 14.94 -21.35
CA THR A 282 3.03 14.79 -22.81
C THR A 282 3.00 13.28 -23.15
N PRO A 283 2.49 12.85 -24.32
CA PRO A 283 2.38 11.43 -24.69
C PRO A 283 3.70 10.61 -24.59
N LYS A 284 4.87 11.25 -24.68
CA LYS A 284 6.17 10.64 -24.35
C LYS A 284 6.26 10.04 -22.96
N GLU A 285 5.69 10.69 -21.95
CA GLU A 285 5.82 10.25 -20.56
C GLU A 285 4.99 8.99 -20.32
N SER A 286 3.88 8.81 -21.04
CA SER A 286 3.12 7.55 -21.10
C SER A 286 3.92 6.43 -21.78
N ARG A 287 4.45 6.67 -23.00
CA ARG A 287 5.33 5.72 -23.73
C ARG A 287 6.55 5.28 -22.91
N LYS A 288 7.06 6.16 -22.07
CA LYS A 288 8.17 5.92 -21.13
C LYS A 288 7.78 5.07 -19.92
N MET A 289 6.54 5.15 -19.45
CA MET A 289 6.02 4.32 -18.35
C MET A 289 5.62 2.92 -18.83
N PHE A 290 5.08 2.78 -20.05
CA PHE A 290 4.61 1.53 -20.66
C PHE A 290 5.42 0.29 -20.28
N LYS A 291 6.74 0.30 -20.56
CA LYS A 291 7.60 -0.86 -20.30
C LYS A 291 7.67 -1.23 -18.81
N MET A 292 7.63 -0.26 -17.90
CA MET A 292 7.59 -0.53 -16.46
C MET A 292 6.29 -1.21 -16.07
N GLN A 293 5.17 -0.74 -16.61
CA GLN A 293 3.82 -1.24 -16.33
C GLN A 293 3.66 -2.67 -16.85
N VAL A 294 4.10 -2.93 -18.08
CA VAL A 294 4.20 -4.27 -18.67
C VAL A 294 5.09 -5.18 -17.82
N ASP A 295 6.33 -4.78 -17.51
CA ASP A 295 7.27 -5.64 -16.77
C ASP A 295 6.79 -5.94 -15.32
N ILE A 296 6.07 -5.02 -14.66
CA ILE A 296 5.41 -5.28 -13.36
C ILE A 296 4.27 -6.29 -13.54
N THR A 297 3.36 -6.03 -14.48
CA THR A 297 2.14 -6.85 -14.67
C THR A 297 2.48 -8.28 -15.09
N LEU A 298 3.46 -8.45 -15.98
CA LEU A 298 4.00 -9.76 -16.35
C LEU A 298 4.68 -10.48 -15.18
N ARG A 299 5.31 -9.75 -14.25
CA ARG A 299 5.88 -10.39 -13.06
C ARG A 299 4.76 -10.89 -12.14
N GLY A 300 3.71 -10.11 -11.93
CA GLY A 300 2.49 -10.53 -11.24
C GLY A 300 1.86 -11.76 -11.87
N ALA A 301 1.59 -11.74 -13.18
CA ALA A 301 1.06 -12.86 -13.95
C ALA A 301 1.88 -14.15 -13.79
N SER A 302 3.21 -14.03 -13.77
CA SER A 302 4.08 -15.19 -13.57
C SER A 302 4.02 -15.80 -12.16
N LEU A 303 3.57 -15.04 -11.16
CA LEU A 303 3.44 -15.45 -9.76
C LEU A 303 2.04 -15.96 -9.39
N LEU A 304 1.06 -15.73 -10.27
CA LEU A 304 -0.34 -16.11 -10.11
C LEU A 304 -0.52 -17.62 -10.31
N VAL A 305 -1.31 -18.28 -9.44
CA VAL A 305 -1.68 -19.70 -9.57
C VAL A 305 -2.66 -19.93 -10.74
N PRO A 306 -2.77 -21.16 -11.26
CA PRO A 306 -3.82 -21.51 -12.23
C PRO A 306 -5.21 -21.30 -11.61
N GLY A 307 -6.13 -20.67 -12.35
CA GLY A 307 -7.44 -20.26 -11.85
C GLY A 307 -7.47 -18.91 -11.13
N GLY A 308 -6.32 -18.40 -10.65
CA GLY A 308 -6.20 -17.15 -9.92
C GLY A 308 -6.49 -15.91 -10.78
N VAL A 309 -6.68 -14.76 -10.11
CA VAL A 309 -7.07 -13.48 -10.72
C VAL A 309 -5.99 -12.42 -10.56
N LEU A 310 -5.66 -11.69 -11.63
CA LEU A 310 -4.85 -10.47 -11.58
C LEU A 310 -5.69 -9.27 -12.01
N VAL A 311 -5.78 -8.24 -11.17
CA VAL A 311 -6.33 -6.93 -11.56
C VAL A 311 -5.18 -5.98 -11.88
N TYR A 312 -5.18 -5.48 -13.12
CA TYR A 312 -4.36 -4.35 -13.56
C TYR A 312 -5.18 -3.06 -13.42
N SER A 313 -4.57 -1.98 -12.95
CA SER A 313 -5.24 -0.68 -12.88
C SER A 313 -4.30 0.51 -12.93
N THR A 314 -4.82 1.65 -13.40
CA THR A 314 -4.14 2.95 -13.39
C THR A 314 -5.11 4.09 -13.09
N CYS A 315 -4.57 5.25 -12.68
CA CYS A 315 -5.27 6.53 -12.73
C CYS A 315 -4.80 7.37 -13.94
N SER A 316 -4.71 6.71 -15.11
CA SER A 316 -4.46 7.32 -16.42
C SER A 316 -5.64 7.07 -17.34
N ILE A 317 -5.94 8.01 -18.24
CA ILE A 317 -6.90 7.83 -19.34
C ILE A 317 -6.22 7.48 -20.66
N ASP A 318 -4.89 7.49 -20.73
CA ASP A 318 -4.12 7.26 -21.96
C ASP A 318 -4.11 5.76 -22.35
N PRO A 319 -4.60 5.38 -23.54
CA PRO A 319 -4.53 4.01 -24.06
C PRO A 319 -3.13 3.38 -24.02
N VAL A 320 -2.07 4.19 -24.14
CA VAL A 320 -0.68 3.73 -24.03
C VAL A 320 -0.35 3.23 -22.61
N GLU A 321 -1.00 3.75 -21.57
CA GLU A 321 -0.90 3.22 -20.19
C GLU A 321 -2.08 2.31 -19.81
N ASN A 322 -2.91 1.91 -20.77
CA ASN A 322 -4.15 1.17 -20.54
C ASN A 322 -4.20 -0.07 -21.45
N GLU A 323 -4.99 -0.03 -22.54
CA GLU A 323 -5.22 -1.14 -23.44
C GLU A 323 -3.95 -1.62 -24.18
N ALA A 324 -2.99 -0.74 -24.45
CA ALA A 324 -1.69 -1.14 -25.00
C ALA A 324 -0.93 -2.07 -24.03
N VAL A 325 -0.92 -1.74 -22.73
CA VAL A 325 -0.27 -2.57 -21.69
C VAL A 325 -0.99 -3.90 -21.56
N VAL A 326 -2.31 -3.88 -21.58
CA VAL A 326 -3.16 -5.08 -21.51
C VAL A 326 -2.95 -5.99 -22.72
N ALA A 327 -2.95 -5.45 -23.93
CA ALA A 327 -2.68 -6.18 -25.17
C ALA A 327 -1.29 -6.83 -25.15
N GLU A 328 -0.26 -6.09 -24.75
CA GLU A 328 1.11 -6.61 -24.61
C GLU A 328 1.22 -7.72 -23.54
N VAL A 329 0.43 -7.64 -22.46
CA VAL A 329 0.30 -8.71 -21.47
C VAL A 329 -0.40 -9.94 -22.07
N LEU A 330 -1.46 -9.77 -22.88
CA LEU A 330 -2.15 -10.89 -23.55
C LEU A 330 -1.28 -11.60 -24.61
N ARG A 331 -0.42 -10.88 -25.34
CA ARG A 331 0.60 -11.46 -26.25
C ARG A 331 1.63 -12.29 -25.47
N ARG A 332 2.18 -11.72 -24.40
CA ARG A 332 3.30 -12.33 -23.66
C ARG A 332 2.88 -13.34 -22.59
N CYS A 333 1.59 -13.36 -22.22
CA CYS A 333 0.99 -14.33 -21.31
C CYS A 333 -0.30 -14.93 -21.92
N PRO A 334 -0.21 -15.75 -22.99
CA PRO A 334 -1.37 -16.37 -23.64
C PRO A 334 -2.08 -17.44 -22.79
N TYR A 335 -1.62 -17.66 -21.55
CA TYR A 335 -2.27 -18.44 -20.50
C TYR A 335 -3.24 -17.61 -19.63
N LEU A 336 -3.27 -16.29 -19.84
CA LEU A 336 -4.30 -15.41 -19.33
C LEU A 336 -5.40 -15.20 -20.38
N GLU A 337 -6.56 -14.81 -19.87
CA GLU A 337 -7.68 -14.21 -20.61
C GLU A 337 -8.17 -12.99 -19.83
N LEU A 338 -8.82 -12.02 -20.48
CA LEU A 338 -9.60 -11.01 -19.76
C LEU A 338 -10.96 -11.60 -19.37
N VAL A 339 -11.45 -11.24 -18.18
CA VAL A 339 -12.81 -11.55 -17.74
C VAL A 339 -13.66 -10.27 -17.73
N PRO A 340 -14.95 -10.32 -18.12
CA PRO A 340 -15.85 -9.18 -18.03
C PRO A 340 -15.95 -8.65 -16.59
N ILE A 341 -15.79 -7.35 -16.43
CA ILE A 341 -16.07 -6.64 -15.18
C ILE A 341 -17.52 -6.14 -15.23
N VAL A 342 -18.32 -6.52 -14.24
CA VAL A 342 -19.68 -6.02 -14.01
C VAL A 342 -19.76 -5.50 -12.58
N LEU A 343 -20.28 -4.29 -12.41
CA LEU A 343 -20.66 -3.69 -11.13
C LEU A 343 -21.93 -2.87 -11.39
N ASP A 344 -22.94 -3.06 -10.55
CA ASP A 344 -24.15 -2.25 -10.57
C ASP A 344 -23.92 -0.89 -9.90
N ASP A 345 -24.85 0.06 -10.10
CA ASP A 345 -24.84 1.41 -9.52
C ASP A 345 -23.56 2.25 -9.75
N ILE A 346 -22.81 1.94 -10.83
CA ILE A 346 -21.69 2.73 -11.34
C ILE A 346 -21.70 2.76 -12.88
N VAL A 347 -21.44 3.93 -13.46
CA VAL A 347 -21.26 4.06 -14.90
C VAL A 347 -19.81 3.68 -15.26
N LEU A 348 -19.64 2.65 -16.07
CA LEU A 348 -18.35 2.18 -16.57
C LEU A 348 -18.44 1.93 -18.08
N HIS A 349 -17.47 2.46 -18.83
CA HIS A 349 -17.36 2.32 -20.28
C HIS A 349 -16.42 1.16 -20.62
N ASP A 350 -16.58 0.56 -21.81
CA ASP A 350 -15.73 -0.53 -22.29
C ASP A 350 -14.31 -0.05 -22.64
N GLY A 351 -13.36 -0.98 -22.61
CA GLY A 351 -12.00 -0.77 -23.11
C GLY A 351 -11.93 -0.63 -24.64
N LEU A 352 -10.97 0.16 -25.10
CA LEU A 352 -10.81 0.51 -26.51
C LEU A 352 -10.09 -0.60 -27.30
N ALA A 353 -10.70 -1.06 -28.39
CA ALA A 353 -10.08 -2.01 -29.33
C ALA A 353 -9.15 -1.33 -30.37
N ASP A 354 -9.27 -0.01 -30.54
CA ASP A 354 -8.39 0.84 -31.36
C ASP A 354 -8.22 2.22 -30.69
N TRP A 355 -7.09 2.89 -30.91
CA TRP A 355 -6.77 4.17 -30.26
C TRP A 355 -5.78 5.04 -31.06
N PRO A 356 -5.88 6.38 -30.98
CA PRO A 356 -4.93 7.28 -31.62
C PRO A 356 -3.52 7.19 -30.99
N LEU A 357 -2.48 7.33 -31.82
CA LEU A 357 -1.12 7.54 -31.36
C LEU A 357 -0.75 9.02 -31.56
N LEU A 358 -0.40 9.71 -30.47
CA LEU A 358 -0.18 11.17 -30.46
C LEU A 358 1.30 11.56 -30.35
N ASN A 359 1.69 12.65 -31.03
CA ASN A 359 3.00 13.28 -30.88
C ASN A 359 3.08 14.16 -29.62
N GLU A 360 4.18 14.88 -29.41
CA GLU A 360 4.37 15.72 -28.21
C GLU A 360 3.56 17.03 -28.23
N GLN A 361 2.84 17.30 -29.32
CA GLN A 361 1.97 18.45 -29.53
C GLN A 361 0.49 18.06 -29.29
N GLY A 362 0.19 16.77 -29.13
CA GLY A 362 -1.17 16.23 -29.00
C GLY A 362 -1.82 15.86 -30.33
N GLU A 363 -1.10 15.97 -31.45
CA GLU A 363 -1.60 15.70 -32.80
C GLU A 363 -1.48 14.21 -33.13
N MET A 364 -2.44 13.66 -33.87
CA MET A 364 -2.39 12.27 -34.35
C MET A 364 -1.25 12.05 -35.35
N VAL A 365 -0.53 10.94 -35.20
CA VAL A 365 0.59 10.56 -36.06
C VAL A 365 0.09 9.69 -37.21
N THR A 366 0.38 10.11 -38.43
CA THR A 366 0.12 9.34 -39.65
C THR A 366 1.09 8.15 -39.76
N SER A 367 0.60 7.03 -40.28
CA SER A 367 1.41 5.81 -40.40
C SER A 367 2.65 5.99 -41.29
N GLY A 368 3.78 5.44 -40.84
CA GLY A 368 5.10 5.59 -41.44
C GLY A 368 5.96 6.72 -40.83
N HIS A 369 5.58 7.26 -39.67
CA HIS A 369 6.29 8.31 -38.94
C HIS A 369 6.41 8.05 -37.41
N GLU A 370 5.83 6.96 -36.90
CA GLU A 370 5.77 6.60 -35.49
C GLU A 370 7.17 6.34 -34.89
N GLU A 371 8.12 5.86 -35.69
CA GLU A 371 9.51 5.61 -35.29
C GLU A 371 10.28 6.86 -34.87
N HIS A 372 9.82 8.06 -35.26
CA HIS A 372 10.37 9.34 -34.82
C HIS A 372 9.89 9.74 -33.41
N LEU A 373 8.88 9.06 -32.84
CA LEU A 373 8.33 9.41 -31.53
C LEU A 373 9.25 8.98 -30.38
N PRO A 374 9.46 9.86 -29.37
CA PRO A 374 10.22 9.52 -28.17
C PRO A 374 9.72 8.25 -27.48
N PHE A 375 10.65 7.29 -27.30
CA PHE A 375 10.43 5.97 -26.69
C PHE A 375 9.44 5.06 -27.42
N PHE A 376 9.17 5.25 -28.71
CA PHE A 376 8.25 4.39 -29.47
C PHE A 376 8.64 2.90 -29.44
N SER A 377 7.60 2.06 -29.54
CA SER A 377 7.63 0.61 -29.67
C SER A 377 6.34 0.21 -30.37
N THR A 378 6.38 -0.78 -31.27
CA THR A 378 5.18 -1.26 -31.97
C THR A 378 4.15 -1.89 -31.03
N SER A 379 4.52 -2.24 -29.78
CA SER A 379 3.58 -2.66 -28.74
C SER A 379 2.67 -1.53 -28.22
N HIS A 380 2.94 -0.25 -28.52
CA HIS A 380 2.06 0.88 -28.22
C HIS A 380 0.89 1.01 -29.21
N LEU A 381 0.99 0.39 -30.37
CA LEU A 381 -0.03 0.41 -31.41
C LEU A 381 -1.21 -0.51 -31.04
N SER A 382 -2.39 -0.15 -31.51
CA SER A 382 -3.57 -0.99 -31.35
C SER A 382 -3.45 -2.31 -32.14
N PRO A 383 -4.23 -3.34 -31.78
CA PRO A 383 -4.28 -4.57 -32.56
C PRO A 383 -4.71 -4.35 -34.03
N LEU A 384 -5.49 -3.31 -34.33
CA LEU A 384 -5.84 -2.93 -35.70
C LEU A 384 -4.62 -2.34 -36.44
N GLN A 385 -3.94 -1.37 -35.84
CA GLN A 385 -2.74 -0.74 -36.40
C GLN A 385 -1.62 -1.75 -36.62
N ARG A 386 -1.41 -2.67 -35.67
CA ARG A 386 -0.43 -3.76 -35.80
C ARG A 386 -0.75 -4.69 -36.97
N LYS A 387 -2.02 -5.07 -37.16
CA LYS A 387 -2.45 -5.85 -38.34
C LYS A 387 -2.17 -5.10 -39.65
N LEU A 388 -2.45 -3.80 -39.71
CA LEU A 388 -2.18 -2.97 -40.91
C LEU A 388 -0.67 -2.85 -41.22
N GLN A 389 0.19 -2.92 -40.21
CA GLN A 389 1.65 -2.84 -40.36
C GLN A 389 2.35 -4.21 -40.47
N ASN A 390 1.60 -5.32 -40.56
CA ASN A 390 2.11 -6.70 -40.54
C ASN A 390 2.91 -7.05 -39.27
N GLU A 391 2.57 -6.41 -38.15
CA GLU A 391 3.23 -6.52 -36.86
C GLU A 391 2.58 -7.61 -36.00
N GLY A 392 3.02 -8.87 -36.15
CA GLY A 392 2.53 -10.02 -35.38
C GLY A 392 1.52 -10.88 -36.14
N SER A 393 0.80 -11.75 -35.42
CA SER A 393 -0.20 -12.65 -36.03
C SER A 393 -1.58 -12.00 -36.10
N VAL A 394 -2.23 -12.08 -37.26
CA VAL A 394 -3.59 -11.59 -37.49
C VAL A 394 -4.60 -12.23 -36.53
N ASP A 395 -4.45 -13.52 -36.26
CA ASP A 395 -5.33 -14.27 -35.34
C ASP A 395 -5.12 -13.83 -33.89
N GLU A 396 -3.86 -13.58 -33.50
CA GLU A 396 -3.52 -13.14 -32.15
C GLU A 396 -4.04 -11.73 -31.86
N GLU A 397 -3.77 -10.77 -32.75
CA GLU A 397 -4.24 -9.40 -32.60
C GLU A 397 -5.77 -9.30 -32.69
N THR A 398 -6.43 -10.18 -33.47
CA THR A 398 -7.91 -10.23 -33.51
C THR A 398 -8.49 -10.77 -32.20
N ARG A 399 -7.99 -11.90 -31.69
CA ARG A 399 -8.35 -12.45 -30.37
C ARG A 399 -8.10 -11.46 -29.23
N ILE A 400 -7.08 -10.60 -29.35
CA ILE A 400 -6.80 -9.54 -28.38
C ILE A 400 -7.85 -8.42 -28.49
N ALA A 401 -8.12 -7.92 -29.70
CA ALA A 401 -9.12 -6.88 -29.93
C ALA A 401 -10.51 -7.25 -29.40
N GLU A 402 -10.92 -8.51 -29.56
CA GLU A 402 -12.19 -9.05 -29.06
C GLU A 402 -12.30 -9.07 -27.53
N GLN A 403 -11.18 -9.18 -26.81
CA GLN A 403 -11.15 -9.19 -25.35
C GLN A 403 -11.03 -7.79 -24.73
N LEU A 404 -10.45 -6.80 -25.42
CA LEU A 404 -10.18 -5.47 -24.86
C LEU A 404 -11.42 -4.74 -24.30
N PRO A 405 -12.64 -4.87 -24.88
CA PRO A 405 -13.87 -4.34 -24.27
C PRO A 405 -14.20 -4.88 -22.86
N HIS A 406 -13.57 -5.96 -22.40
CA HIS A 406 -13.72 -6.45 -21.01
C HIS A 406 -12.93 -5.62 -19.98
N CYS A 407 -11.96 -4.81 -20.42
CA CYS A 407 -11.43 -3.74 -19.60
C CYS A 407 -12.52 -2.68 -19.37
N LYS A 408 -12.42 -1.91 -18.29
CA LYS A 408 -13.34 -0.80 -18.01
C LYS A 408 -12.62 0.52 -17.83
N ARG A 409 -13.20 1.55 -18.45
CA ARG A 409 -12.85 2.96 -18.33
C ARG A 409 -13.88 3.67 -17.48
N LEU A 410 -13.40 4.62 -16.68
CA LEU A 410 -14.22 5.56 -15.94
C LEU A 410 -13.75 6.98 -16.29
N TRP A 411 -14.66 7.82 -16.75
CA TRP A 411 -14.41 9.23 -17.03
C TRP A 411 -14.86 10.13 -15.88
N HIS A 412 -14.32 11.34 -15.87
CA HIS A 412 -14.52 12.32 -14.80
C HIS A 412 -15.99 12.77 -14.71
N THR A 413 -16.68 12.74 -15.84
CA THR A 413 -18.10 13.08 -16.04
C THR A 413 -19.07 12.04 -15.47
N ASP A 414 -18.67 10.77 -15.40
CA ASP A 414 -19.59 9.65 -15.20
C ASP A 414 -20.14 9.55 -13.77
N ASN A 415 -19.25 9.63 -12.77
CA ASN A 415 -19.54 9.23 -11.38
C ASN A 415 -19.14 10.30 -10.34
N ASN A 416 -18.86 11.54 -10.77
CA ASN A 416 -18.27 12.59 -9.95
C ASN A 416 -16.95 12.18 -9.23
N THR A 417 -16.09 11.41 -9.91
CA THR A 417 -14.75 11.04 -9.44
C THR A 417 -13.66 11.62 -10.35
N GLY A 418 -12.38 11.30 -10.11
CA GLY A 418 -11.37 11.33 -11.15
C GLY A 418 -11.59 10.18 -12.13
N GLY A 419 -10.92 10.21 -13.27
CA GLY A 419 -10.97 9.09 -14.20
C GLY A 419 -10.14 7.90 -13.73
N PHE A 420 -10.36 6.73 -14.31
CA PHE A 420 -9.69 5.50 -13.91
C PHE A 420 -9.73 4.42 -15.02
N PHE A 421 -8.76 3.49 -14.99
CA PHE A 421 -8.75 2.32 -15.86
C PHE A 421 -8.52 1.04 -15.05
N ILE A 422 -9.24 -0.01 -15.41
CA ILE A 422 -9.15 -1.33 -14.78
C ILE A 422 -9.27 -2.45 -15.84
N ALA A 423 -8.46 -3.50 -15.69
CA ALA A 423 -8.55 -4.72 -16.49
C ALA A 423 -8.34 -5.94 -15.58
N GLN A 424 -9.23 -6.93 -15.67
CA GLN A 424 -9.19 -8.12 -14.83
C GLN A 424 -8.84 -9.33 -15.68
N PHE A 425 -7.70 -9.96 -15.36
CA PHE A 425 -7.20 -11.17 -16.00
C PHE A 425 -7.48 -12.39 -15.13
N LYS A 426 -7.81 -13.51 -15.76
CA LYS A 426 -7.85 -14.82 -15.11
C LYS A 426 -6.75 -15.71 -15.70
N HIS A 427 -6.04 -16.45 -14.85
CA HIS A 427 -5.18 -17.53 -15.33
C HIS A 427 -6.06 -18.73 -15.67
N ARG A 428 -6.11 -19.14 -16.94
CA ARG A 428 -6.89 -20.32 -17.34
C ARG A 428 -6.31 -21.60 -16.74
N LEU A 429 -7.16 -22.48 -16.21
CA LEU A 429 -6.75 -23.64 -15.42
C LEU A 429 -5.96 -24.66 -16.26
N GLU A 430 -6.47 -24.99 -17.44
CA GLU A 430 -5.92 -25.98 -18.37
C GLU A 430 -4.55 -25.58 -18.95
N ALA A 431 -4.23 -24.28 -18.94
CA ALA A 431 -2.97 -23.78 -19.46
C ALA A 431 -1.75 -24.20 -18.61
N THR A 432 -1.94 -24.45 -17.31
CA THR A 432 -0.88 -24.83 -16.36
C THR A 432 -1.36 -25.99 -15.47
N PRO A 433 -1.39 -27.24 -15.99
CA PRO A 433 -1.88 -28.41 -15.24
C PRO A 433 -1.00 -28.77 -14.03
N GLU A 434 0.19 -28.19 -13.88
CA GLU A 434 1.09 -28.42 -12.76
C GLU A 434 0.62 -27.79 -11.42
N GLY A 435 -0.49 -27.05 -11.41
CA GLY A 435 -1.09 -26.48 -10.19
C GLY A 435 -0.29 -25.34 -9.52
N VAL A 436 0.79 -24.88 -10.16
CA VAL A 436 1.70 -23.85 -9.64
C VAL A 436 1.85 -22.70 -10.63
N GLY A 437 2.11 -21.49 -10.16
CA GLY A 437 2.27 -20.32 -11.03
C GLY A 437 3.41 -20.46 -12.04
N ARG A 438 3.26 -19.88 -13.23
CA ARG A 438 4.18 -20.05 -14.38
C ARG A 438 5.65 -19.80 -14.06
N THR A 439 5.95 -18.97 -13.06
CA THR A 439 7.31 -18.70 -12.60
C THR A 439 8.05 -19.96 -12.14
N TYR A 440 7.37 -21.01 -11.66
CA TYR A 440 7.99 -22.23 -11.13
C TYR A 440 8.43 -23.21 -12.23
N LEU A 441 7.84 -23.10 -13.44
CA LEU A 441 8.07 -23.99 -14.59
C LEU A 441 9.44 -23.71 -15.27
N SER A 442 10.52 -24.16 -14.62
CA SER A 442 11.88 -23.86 -15.04
C SER A 442 12.35 -24.66 -16.25
N LYS A 443 12.33 -24.06 -17.46
CA LYS A 443 13.03 -24.57 -18.68
C LYS A 443 14.57 -24.68 -18.54
N ARG A 444 15.13 -24.47 -17.35
CA ARG A 444 16.52 -24.74 -16.99
C ARG A 444 16.68 -25.97 -16.10
N ALA A 445 15.65 -26.38 -15.37
CA ALA A 445 15.71 -27.60 -14.55
C ALA A 445 15.89 -28.86 -15.42
N THR A 446 15.27 -28.88 -16.60
CA THR A 446 15.42 -29.92 -17.64
C THR A 446 16.79 -29.94 -18.33
N ARG A 447 17.77 -29.15 -17.86
CA ARG A 447 19.16 -29.13 -18.37
C ARG A 447 20.16 -29.72 -17.38
N HIS A 448 19.69 -30.19 -16.23
CA HIS A 448 20.53 -30.85 -15.24
C HIS A 448 20.76 -32.32 -15.62
N SER A 449 21.94 -32.84 -15.28
CA SER A 449 22.26 -34.26 -15.42
C SER A 449 21.57 -35.11 -14.33
N PRO A 450 21.43 -36.43 -14.50
CA PRO A 450 20.66 -37.28 -13.57
C PRO A 450 21.21 -37.34 -12.13
N ASP A 451 22.47 -36.98 -11.93
CA ASP A 451 23.20 -36.91 -10.66
C ASP A 451 23.09 -35.53 -9.96
N TRP A 452 22.53 -34.52 -10.64
CA TRP A 452 22.46 -33.16 -10.10
C TRP A 452 21.45 -33.04 -8.96
N SER A 453 21.83 -32.32 -7.91
CA SER A 453 20.97 -31.97 -6.78
C SER A 453 20.93 -30.45 -6.54
N PRO A 454 19.79 -29.90 -6.09
CA PRO A 454 19.64 -28.46 -5.87
C PRO A 454 20.51 -27.99 -4.69
N THR A 455 21.35 -26.98 -4.93
CA THR A 455 22.12 -26.35 -3.85
C THR A 455 21.18 -25.68 -2.85
N ARG A 456 21.29 -26.02 -1.57
CA ARG A 456 20.53 -25.42 -0.47
C ARG A 456 21.16 -24.09 -0.04
N LYS A 457 20.44 -22.99 -0.22
CA LYS A 457 20.89 -21.63 0.10
C LYS A 457 20.53 -21.25 1.53
N GLN A 458 21.57 -20.89 2.30
CA GLN A 458 21.43 -20.32 3.63
C GLN A 458 20.97 -18.86 3.54
N PRO A 459 19.99 -18.43 4.35
CA PRO A 459 19.60 -17.02 4.43
C PRO A 459 20.74 -16.15 4.98
N PRO A 460 20.78 -14.84 4.65
CA PRO A 460 21.65 -13.88 5.30
C PRO A 460 21.52 -13.91 6.83
N LYS A 461 22.62 -13.66 7.55
CA LYS A 461 22.62 -13.59 9.02
C LYS A 461 21.59 -12.56 9.51
N ALA A 462 20.81 -12.96 10.52
CA ALA A 462 19.78 -12.12 11.11
C ALA A 462 20.35 -10.82 11.69
N THR A 463 19.53 -9.77 11.70
CA THR A 463 19.82 -8.45 12.23
C THR A 463 18.69 -7.99 13.16
N PRO A 464 18.86 -6.95 13.99
CA PRO A 464 17.76 -6.38 14.78
C PRO A 464 16.56 -5.87 13.95
N ASN A 465 16.72 -5.74 12.63
CA ASN A 465 15.68 -5.33 11.69
C ASN A 465 15.01 -6.50 10.95
N THR A 466 15.54 -7.73 11.08
CA THR A 466 14.99 -8.95 10.49
C THR A 466 13.72 -9.37 11.22
N VAL A 467 12.73 -9.89 10.50
CA VAL A 467 11.57 -10.58 11.08
C VAL A 467 11.91 -12.06 11.21
N LEU A 468 11.73 -12.63 12.40
CA LEU A 468 11.90 -14.03 12.71
C LEU A 468 10.60 -14.58 13.29
N ALA A 469 10.41 -15.90 13.28
CA ALA A 469 9.44 -16.52 14.18
C ALA A 469 9.79 -16.13 15.64
N ALA A 470 8.78 -15.91 16.47
CA ALA A 470 9.02 -15.63 17.89
C ALA A 470 9.50 -16.87 18.63
N ASP A 471 10.29 -16.66 19.68
CA ASP A 471 10.73 -17.72 20.58
C ASP A 471 9.52 -18.27 21.37
N PRO A 472 9.25 -19.59 21.39
CA PRO A 472 8.11 -20.16 22.11
C PRO A 472 8.04 -19.76 23.59
N GLU A 473 9.18 -19.68 24.30
CA GLU A 473 9.20 -19.27 25.72
C GLU A 473 8.73 -17.81 25.88
N VAL A 474 9.05 -16.96 24.90
CA VAL A 474 8.63 -15.55 24.87
C VAL A 474 7.14 -15.43 24.49
N VAL A 475 6.62 -16.32 23.63
CA VAL A 475 5.18 -16.36 23.31
C VAL A 475 4.37 -16.82 24.52
N GLU A 476 4.77 -17.92 25.16
CA GLU A 476 4.11 -18.46 26.36
C GLU A 476 4.14 -17.47 27.53
N HIS A 477 5.29 -16.83 27.78
CA HIS A 477 5.40 -15.78 28.80
C HIS A 477 4.44 -14.60 28.55
N VAL A 478 4.27 -14.16 27.30
CA VAL A 478 3.34 -13.06 26.97
C VAL A 478 1.88 -13.51 26.97
N ALA A 479 1.59 -14.74 26.56
CA ALA A 479 0.26 -15.34 26.67
C ALA A 479 -0.19 -15.44 28.14
N SER A 480 0.70 -15.95 29.01
CA SER A 480 0.47 -16.03 30.46
C SER A 480 0.38 -14.66 31.14
N LEU A 481 1.20 -13.67 30.73
CA LEU A 481 1.17 -12.32 31.29
C LEU A 481 -0.15 -11.58 31.03
N TYR A 482 -0.90 -11.94 29.99
CA TYR A 482 -2.16 -11.28 29.62
C TYR A 482 -3.40 -12.19 29.65
N GLY A 483 -3.23 -13.47 29.95
CA GLY A 483 -4.33 -14.44 29.96
C GLY A 483 -5.02 -14.52 28.60
N VAL A 484 -4.25 -14.84 27.56
CA VAL A 484 -4.72 -14.78 26.16
C VAL A 484 -4.22 -15.95 25.32
N ASP A 485 -5.13 -16.54 24.55
CA ASP A 485 -4.79 -17.57 23.59
C ASP A 485 -4.09 -16.97 22.36
N MET A 486 -2.85 -17.40 22.12
CA MET A 486 -2.06 -17.05 20.94
C MET A 486 -2.13 -18.10 19.83
N SER A 487 -2.74 -19.26 20.07
CA SER A 487 -2.80 -20.38 19.11
C SER A 487 -3.49 -20.06 17.77
N PRO A 488 -4.43 -19.10 17.65
CA PRO A 488 -4.98 -18.69 16.35
C PRO A 488 -3.99 -17.91 15.46
N TYR A 489 -2.78 -17.60 15.94
CA TYR A 489 -1.83 -16.71 15.26
C TYR A 489 -0.46 -17.36 15.02
N SER A 490 0.17 -16.99 13.90
CA SER A 490 1.63 -17.05 13.79
C SER A 490 2.25 -15.81 14.44
N VAL A 491 3.20 -16.02 15.36
CA VAL A 491 3.81 -14.95 16.16
C VAL A 491 5.23 -14.64 15.67
N TRP A 492 5.50 -13.37 15.41
CA TRP A 492 6.72 -12.90 14.73
C TRP A 492 7.48 -11.88 15.58
N GLN A 493 8.76 -12.12 15.83
CA GLN A 493 9.60 -11.18 16.55
C GLN A 493 10.40 -10.27 15.59
N ARG A 494 10.40 -8.96 15.88
CA ARG A 494 11.25 -7.97 15.20
C ARG A 494 11.91 -7.05 16.24
N GLY A 495 13.06 -7.48 16.76
CA GLY A 495 13.75 -6.79 17.85
C GLY A 495 12.92 -6.79 19.14
N LYS A 496 12.51 -5.60 19.60
CA LYS A 496 11.70 -5.40 20.83
C LYS A 496 10.19 -5.34 20.56
N ARG A 497 9.70 -6.11 19.58
CA ARG A 497 8.29 -6.20 19.18
C ARG A 497 7.93 -7.65 18.87
N LEU A 498 6.79 -8.09 19.37
CA LEU A 498 6.08 -9.28 18.90
C LEU A 498 4.90 -8.82 18.06
N ASN A 499 4.71 -9.47 16.92
CA ASN A 499 3.63 -9.19 16.00
C ASN A 499 2.78 -10.46 15.79
N LEU A 500 1.48 -10.28 15.57
CA LEU A 500 0.53 -11.36 15.31
C LEU A 500 0.06 -11.33 13.86
N ALA A 501 0.08 -12.48 13.19
CA ALA A 501 -0.43 -12.65 11.84
C ALA A 501 -1.20 -13.98 11.73
N PRO A 502 -2.00 -14.21 10.67
CA PRO A 502 -2.66 -15.49 10.47
C PRO A 502 -1.67 -16.66 10.34
N PRO A 503 -2.07 -17.91 10.64
CA PRO A 503 -1.19 -19.09 10.51
C PRO A 503 -0.64 -19.27 9.08
N MET A 504 -1.37 -18.79 8.07
CA MET A 504 -0.94 -18.76 6.66
C MET A 504 0.43 -18.09 6.44
N VAL A 505 0.82 -17.09 7.25
CA VAL A 505 2.14 -16.46 7.13
C VAL A 505 3.27 -17.42 7.50
N HIS A 506 3.03 -18.40 8.38
CA HIS A 506 3.97 -19.49 8.62
C HIS A 506 3.94 -20.46 7.43
N THR A 507 2.79 -21.06 7.16
CA THR A 507 2.64 -22.24 6.30
C THR A 507 2.78 -21.97 4.80
N ARG A 508 2.50 -20.75 4.31
CA ARG A 508 2.68 -20.38 2.88
C ARG A 508 3.91 -19.52 2.60
N LEU A 509 4.47 -18.79 3.59
CA LEU A 509 5.49 -17.76 3.35
C LEU A 509 6.83 -17.95 4.07
N PHE A 510 6.93 -18.83 5.07
CA PHE A 510 8.12 -18.96 5.91
C PHE A 510 8.60 -20.40 6.06
N GLU A 511 7.71 -21.33 6.38
CA GLU A 511 8.03 -22.73 6.66
C GLU A 511 8.54 -23.52 5.43
N PRO A 512 7.92 -23.46 4.23
CA PRO A 512 8.31 -24.31 3.12
C PRO A 512 9.49 -23.76 2.29
N GLU A 513 10.15 -24.65 1.54
CA GLU A 513 11.31 -24.29 0.70
C GLU A 513 10.94 -23.40 -0.50
N SER A 514 11.77 -22.39 -0.80
CA SER A 514 11.57 -21.45 -1.90
C SER A 514 12.49 -21.74 -3.10
N PRO A 515 12.00 -22.31 -4.22
CA PRO A 515 12.82 -22.69 -5.36
C PRO A 515 13.22 -21.49 -6.24
N THR A 516 14.48 -21.39 -6.62
CA THR A 516 15.03 -20.27 -7.40
C THR A 516 15.05 -20.50 -8.92
N ASN A 517 15.24 -19.45 -9.71
CA ASN A 517 15.26 -19.48 -11.19
C ASN A 517 16.40 -20.32 -11.80
N LYS A 518 17.26 -20.93 -10.97
CA LYS A 518 18.38 -21.79 -11.36
C LYS A 518 18.21 -23.27 -11.00
N GLY A 519 17.14 -23.64 -10.29
CA GLY A 519 16.95 -24.98 -9.73
C GLY A 519 17.34 -25.05 -8.24
N ASP A 520 18.37 -24.32 -7.80
CA ASP A 520 18.73 -24.19 -6.38
C ASP A 520 17.53 -23.79 -5.51
N VAL A 521 17.47 -24.24 -4.25
CA VAL A 521 16.41 -23.89 -3.29
C VAL A 521 16.94 -23.00 -2.16
N TRP A 522 16.11 -22.10 -1.65
CA TRP A 522 16.28 -21.63 -0.27
C TRP A 522 15.62 -22.65 0.66
N GLN A 523 16.29 -22.96 1.77
CA GLN A 523 15.72 -23.83 2.81
C GLN A 523 14.44 -23.22 3.40
N GLY A 524 13.64 -24.07 4.06
CA GLY A 524 12.48 -23.62 4.82
C GLY A 524 12.84 -22.85 6.10
N ASN A 525 11.81 -22.46 6.85
CA ASN A 525 11.90 -21.62 8.06
C ASN A 525 12.63 -20.28 7.81
N THR A 526 12.35 -19.65 6.68
CA THR A 526 12.80 -18.29 6.37
C THR A 526 11.91 -17.64 5.29
N PHE A 527 11.71 -16.32 5.38
CA PHE A 527 11.04 -15.56 4.33
C PHE A 527 11.88 -15.43 3.03
N HIS A 528 13.16 -15.82 3.04
CA HIS A 528 14.02 -15.65 1.86
C HIS A 528 13.57 -16.54 0.68
N PRO A 529 13.48 -15.98 -0.55
CA PRO A 529 14.13 -14.75 -1.01
C PRO A 529 13.34 -13.44 -0.81
N ILE A 530 12.14 -13.46 -0.23
CA ILE A 530 11.33 -12.26 0.01
C ILE A 530 11.89 -11.46 1.19
N ARG A 531 12.08 -10.16 0.96
CA ARG A 531 12.55 -9.19 1.96
C ARG A 531 11.36 -8.61 2.71
N VAL A 532 10.86 -9.38 3.68
CA VAL A 532 9.86 -8.91 4.65
C VAL A 532 10.47 -7.82 5.55
N VAL A 533 9.74 -6.71 5.67
CA VAL A 533 10.06 -5.59 6.57
C VAL A 533 9.20 -5.67 7.84
N HIS A 534 7.95 -6.10 7.70
CA HIS A 534 7.01 -6.38 8.78
C HIS A 534 6.08 -7.53 8.37
N ALA A 535 5.92 -8.53 9.24
CA ALA A 535 4.77 -9.44 9.20
C ALA A 535 3.92 -9.16 10.45
N GLY A 536 2.60 -9.09 10.31
CA GLY A 536 1.68 -9.06 11.45
C GLY A 536 1.53 -7.73 12.20
N LEU A 537 0.37 -7.57 12.86
CA LEU A 537 0.03 -6.48 13.77
C LEU A 537 1.04 -6.43 14.93
N PRO A 538 1.77 -5.33 15.20
CA PRO A 538 2.78 -5.29 16.27
C PRO A 538 2.15 -5.22 17.67
N ALA A 539 1.61 -6.33 18.16
CA ALA A 539 0.76 -6.36 19.34
C ALA A 539 1.47 -6.08 20.68
N PHE A 540 2.71 -6.53 20.86
CA PHE A 540 3.44 -6.35 22.13
C PHE A 540 4.83 -5.76 21.91
N THR A 541 5.35 -5.06 22.92
CA THR A 541 6.67 -4.40 22.84
C THR A 541 7.42 -4.46 24.17
N LEU A 542 8.69 -4.84 24.12
CA LEU A 542 9.55 -5.04 25.28
C LEU A 542 10.20 -3.73 25.72
N LYS A 543 9.89 -3.25 26.93
CA LYS A 543 10.40 -2.00 27.52
C LYS A 543 10.86 -2.24 28.96
N LYS A 544 12.13 -1.93 29.27
CA LYS A 544 12.74 -2.17 30.60
C LYS A 544 12.47 -3.60 31.13
N SER A 545 12.70 -4.61 30.28
CA SER A 545 12.48 -6.04 30.58
C SER A 545 11.04 -6.49 30.87
N SER A 546 10.03 -5.62 30.72
CA SER A 546 8.61 -5.97 30.75
C SER A 546 7.99 -5.88 29.36
N TRP A 547 7.14 -6.86 29.02
CA TRP A 547 6.31 -6.82 27.81
C TRP A 547 5.03 -6.02 28.07
N ARG A 548 4.78 -5.02 27.23
CA ARG A 548 3.52 -4.28 27.24
C ARG A 548 2.77 -4.43 25.92
N SER A 549 1.44 -4.54 26.00
CA SER A 549 0.56 -4.47 24.84
C SER A 549 0.66 -3.10 24.13
N ARG A 550 0.07 -3.04 22.95
CA ARG A 550 -0.05 -1.85 22.11
C ARG A 550 -1.49 -1.41 21.99
N GLN A 551 -1.75 -0.11 21.88
CA GLN A 551 -3.10 0.41 21.67
C GLN A 551 -3.73 -0.21 20.41
N GLU A 552 -2.92 -0.37 19.35
CA GLU A 552 -3.32 -1.05 18.11
C GLU A 552 -3.78 -2.51 18.34
N SER A 553 -3.34 -3.20 19.40
CA SER A 553 -3.81 -4.54 19.76
C SER A 553 -5.04 -4.59 20.66
N LEU A 554 -5.39 -3.49 21.34
CA LEU A 554 -6.58 -3.47 22.21
C LEU A 554 -7.87 -3.61 21.39
N TYR A 555 -7.89 -3.08 20.15
CA TYR A 555 -9.03 -3.28 19.24
C TYR A 555 -9.18 -4.72 18.70
N VAL A 556 -8.26 -5.64 19.00
CA VAL A 556 -8.27 -7.04 18.51
C VAL A 556 -8.27 -8.06 19.67
N LEU A 557 -7.56 -7.76 20.76
CA LEU A 557 -7.40 -8.64 21.93
C LEU A 557 -7.88 -8.01 23.25
N GLY A 558 -8.32 -6.76 23.24
CA GLY A 558 -8.64 -5.99 24.45
C GLY A 558 -9.66 -6.69 25.36
N ASP A 559 -10.68 -7.31 24.77
CA ASP A 559 -11.71 -8.05 25.50
C ASP A 559 -11.37 -9.52 25.77
N THR A 560 -10.34 -10.08 25.11
CA THR A 560 -9.90 -11.46 25.33
C THR A 560 -8.93 -11.63 26.49
N PHE A 561 -8.31 -10.55 26.97
CA PHE A 561 -7.37 -10.61 28.11
C PHE A 561 -8.09 -10.96 29.43
N THR A 562 -7.66 -12.03 30.10
CA THR A 562 -8.11 -12.36 31.47
C THR A 562 -7.18 -11.83 32.57
N ASP A 563 -5.90 -11.63 32.27
CA ASP A 563 -4.87 -11.28 33.25
C ASP A 563 -4.18 -9.95 32.93
N ASN A 564 -3.48 -9.38 33.92
CA ASN A 564 -2.87 -8.03 33.85
C ASN A 564 -3.87 -6.92 33.46
N VAL A 565 -5.14 -7.14 33.82
CA VAL A 565 -6.29 -6.25 33.66
C VAL A 565 -7.08 -6.17 34.97
N PHE A 566 -7.61 -5.00 35.30
CA PHE A 566 -8.52 -4.80 36.44
C PHE A 566 -9.80 -4.12 35.94
N GLU A 567 -10.97 -4.56 36.43
CA GLU A 567 -12.25 -3.98 36.05
C GLU A 567 -12.61 -2.80 36.98
N ILE A 568 -12.99 -1.66 36.40
CA ILE A 568 -13.30 -0.40 37.10
C ILE A 568 -14.68 0.14 36.72
N ASP A 569 -15.32 0.85 37.65
CA ASP A 569 -16.56 1.58 37.40
C ASP A 569 -16.42 2.61 36.28
N ALA A 570 -17.49 2.80 35.50
CA ALA A 570 -17.55 3.79 34.44
C ALA A 570 -17.26 5.21 34.95
N GLY A 571 -17.62 5.53 36.20
CA GLY A 571 -17.27 6.81 36.85
C GLY A 571 -15.76 7.00 37.07
N VAL A 572 -15.03 5.93 37.37
CA VAL A 572 -13.56 5.94 37.49
C VAL A 572 -12.93 6.10 36.11
N PHE A 573 -13.44 5.36 35.11
CA PHE A 573 -13.01 5.48 33.71
C PHE A 573 -13.19 6.91 33.16
N ILE A 574 -14.35 7.53 33.42
CA ILE A 574 -14.65 8.93 33.08
C ILE A 574 -13.69 9.90 33.78
N ARG A 575 -13.37 9.69 35.06
CA ARG A 575 -12.39 10.52 35.79
C ARG A 575 -11.00 10.45 35.13
N LEU A 576 -10.53 9.25 34.80
CA LEU A 576 -9.24 9.06 34.10
C LEU A 576 -9.21 9.81 32.75
N LEU A 577 -10.30 9.75 31.97
CA LEU A 577 -10.44 10.50 30.71
C LEU A 577 -10.51 12.02 30.88
N ARG A 578 -11.00 12.51 32.04
CA ARG A 578 -10.97 13.93 32.47
C ARG A 578 -9.65 14.30 33.16
N GLY A 579 -8.54 13.65 32.80
CA GLY A 579 -7.20 13.99 33.28
C GLY A 579 -6.91 13.64 34.76
N TRP A 580 -7.80 12.95 35.46
CA TRP A 580 -7.52 12.50 36.84
C TRP A 580 -6.43 11.43 36.82
N ALA A 581 -5.20 11.86 37.06
CA ALA A 581 -4.04 10.98 37.26
C ALA A 581 -3.68 10.93 38.75
N PRO A 582 -4.30 10.05 39.57
CA PRO A 582 -4.08 9.98 41.02
C PRO A 582 -2.71 9.38 41.39
N LEU A 583 -2.32 9.53 42.67
CA LEU A 583 -1.34 8.63 43.30
C LEU A 583 -1.91 7.20 43.35
N VAL A 584 -1.07 6.16 43.46
CA VAL A 584 -1.55 4.77 43.50
C VAL A 584 -2.47 4.51 44.68
N ASP A 585 -2.10 4.96 45.88
CA ASP A 585 -2.90 4.82 47.10
C ASP A 585 -4.30 5.45 46.94
N ALA A 586 -4.36 6.65 46.34
CA ALA A 586 -5.61 7.38 46.05
C ALA A 586 -6.37 6.83 44.83
N PHE A 587 -5.82 5.85 44.10
CA PHE A 587 -6.54 5.04 43.11
C PHE A 587 -7.14 3.80 43.78
N ASP A 588 -6.41 3.15 44.70
CA ASP A 588 -6.91 2.03 45.51
C ASP A 588 -8.08 2.48 46.40
N GLU A 589 -7.95 3.59 47.14
CA GLU A 589 -9.05 4.22 47.90
C GLU A 589 -10.32 4.47 47.07
N ALA A 590 -10.18 4.63 45.74
CA ALA A 590 -11.26 4.93 44.81
C ALA A 590 -11.75 3.71 44.00
N THR A 591 -11.15 2.52 44.16
CA THR A 591 -11.45 1.33 43.35
C THR A 591 -11.41 -0.02 44.09
N GLY A 592 -10.76 -0.10 45.26
CA GLY A 592 -10.51 -1.35 45.97
C GLY A 592 -9.56 -2.31 45.24
N CYS A 593 -8.71 -1.82 44.34
CA CYS A 593 -7.83 -2.65 43.51
C CYS A 593 -6.67 -3.32 44.28
N GLY A 594 -6.34 -2.83 45.47
CA GLY A 594 -5.15 -3.22 46.20
C GLY A 594 -3.84 -2.87 45.46
N SER A 595 -2.80 -3.65 45.76
CA SER A 595 -1.44 -3.45 45.24
C SER A 595 -1.31 -3.79 43.74
N LEU A 596 -1.60 -2.83 42.86
CA LEU A 596 -1.33 -2.95 41.42
C LEU A 596 0.18 -3.10 41.11
N PRO A 597 0.57 -3.88 40.07
CA PRO A 597 1.96 -4.05 39.68
C PRO A 597 2.52 -2.78 39.01
N GLN A 598 3.75 -2.41 39.35
CA GLN A 598 4.43 -1.27 38.72
C GLN A 598 4.79 -1.56 37.27
N GLY A 599 4.35 -0.71 36.33
CA GLY A 599 4.65 -0.88 34.91
C GLY A 599 3.51 -0.44 34.00
N ALA A 600 3.31 -1.17 32.89
CA ALA A 600 2.17 -0.99 32.00
C ALA A 600 1.09 -2.03 32.33
N PHE A 601 -0.13 -1.55 32.54
CA PHE A 601 -1.26 -2.34 33.01
C PHE A 601 -2.50 -2.05 32.16
N LEU A 602 -3.56 -2.85 32.28
CA LEU A 602 -4.84 -2.62 31.61
C LEU A 602 -5.95 -2.30 32.63
N LEU A 603 -6.81 -1.35 32.29
CA LEU A 603 -8.06 -1.10 33.01
C LEU A 603 -9.21 -1.34 32.03
N ARG A 604 -10.24 -2.06 32.48
CA ARG A 604 -11.43 -2.37 31.70
C ARG A 604 -12.66 -1.78 32.38
N SER A 605 -13.61 -1.29 31.62
CA SER A 605 -14.90 -0.85 32.15
C SER A 605 -16.05 -1.31 31.27
N LEU A 606 -17.25 -1.39 31.86
CA LEU A 606 -18.49 -1.63 31.13
C LEU A 606 -19.13 -0.26 30.83
N LEU A 607 -19.08 0.13 29.56
CA LEU A 607 -19.60 1.40 29.05
C LEU A 607 -20.88 1.15 28.22
N PRO A 608 -21.63 2.20 27.79
CA PRO A 608 -22.91 2.02 27.10
C PRO A 608 -22.88 1.22 25.79
N TRP A 609 -21.70 0.98 25.23
CA TRP A 609 -21.47 0.18 24.01
C TRP A 609 -20.81 -1.19 24.27
N GLY A 610 -20.68 -1.60 25.54
CA GLY A 610 -20.04 -2.87 25.93
C GLY A 610 -18.75 -2.67 26.72
N LYS A 611 -17.88 -3.69 26.69
CA LYS A 611 -16.55 -3.62 27.32
C LYS A 611 -15.65 -2.64 26.57
N GLU A 612 -14.85 -1.88 27.30
CA GLU A 612 -13.83 -0.99 26.77
C GLU A 612 -12.56 -1.16 27.62
N THR A 613 -11.43 -1.48 26.98
CA THR A 613 -10.18 -1.84 27.65
C THR A 613 -9.07 -0.88 27.25
N ILE A 614 -8.57 -0.11 28.22
CA ILE A 614 -7.54 0.92 28.03
C ILE A 614 -6.23 0.52 28.70
N SER A 615 -5.10 1.00 28.16
CA SER A 615 -3.80 0.82 28.82
C SER A 615 -3.43 2.03 29.69
N VAL A 616 -2.84 1.76 30.84
CA VAL A 616 -2.31 2.75 31.79
C VAL A 616 -0.87 2.44 32.17
N TRP A 617 -0.18 3.45 32.70
CA TRP A 617 1.08 3.29 33.40
C TRP A 617 0.87 3.44 34.91
N ILE A 618 1.29 2.44 35.68
CA ILE A 618 1.34 2.42 37.13
C ILE A 618 2.76 2.80 37.55
N GLY A 619 2.93 4.04 38.01
CA GLY A 619 4.19 4.56 38.58
C GLY A 619 4.00 4.95 40.04
N ALA A 620 4.47 6.13 40.43
CA ALA A 620 3.97 6.81 41.63
C ALA A 620 2.52 7.33 41.45
N ARG A 621 2.05 7.37 40.20
CA ARG A 621 0.71 7.80 39.78
C ARG A 621 0.16 6.82 38.74
N VAL A 622 -1.16 6.72 38.65
CA VAL A 622 -1.86 6.06 37.54
C VAL A 622 -2.06 7.07 36.42
N THR A 623 -1.60 6.77 35.22
CA THR A 623 -1.69 7.68 34.05
C THR A 623 -2.11 6.93 32.79
N LEU A 624 -2.95 7.54 31.94
CA LEU A 624 -3.35 6.96 30.66
C LEU A 624 -2.14 6.72 29.75
N MET A 625 -2.16 5.61 28.99
CA MET A 625 -1.19 5.31 27.93
C MET A 625 -1.79 5.28 26.51
N ILE A 626 -3.08 5.64 26.38
CA ILE A 626 -3.76 5.84 25.09
C ILE A 626 -3.51 7.27 24.55
N ASP A 627 -3.46 7.45 23.24
CA ASP A 627 -3.23 8.76 22.61
C ASP A 627 -4.43 9.73 22.70
N GLU A 628 -4.18 11.01 22.45
CA GLU A 628 -5.16 12.09 22.59
C GLU A 628 -6.33 12.03 21.58
N ASN A 629 -6.14 11.43 20.40
CA ASN A 629 -7.23 11.26 19.45
C ASN A 629 -8.20 10.16 19.93
N GLU A 630 -7.66 9.06 20.47
CA GLU A 630 -8.49 7.99 21.04
C GLU A 630 -9.18 8.43 22.33
N GLN A 631 -8.49 9.18 23.21
CA GLN A 631 -9.12 9.84 24.35
C GLN A 631 -10.29 10.74 23.90
N ASN A 632 -10.09 11.55 22.86
CA ASN A 632 -11.13 12.41 22.32
C ASN A 632 -12.32 11.63 21.74
N ILE A 633 -12.10 10.51 21.02
CA ILE A 633 -13.21 9.65 20.56
C ILE A 633 -13.96 9.03 21.75
N LEU A 634 -13.27 8.49 22.75
CA LEU A 634 -13.91 7.92 23.95
C LEU A 634 -14.70 8.98 24.74
N ARG A 635 -14.17 10.21 24.84
CA ARG A 635 -14.85 11.36 25.45
C ARG A 635 -16.13 11.73 24.70
N HIS A 636 -16.06 11.84 23.36
CA HIS A 636 -17.24 12.11 22.52
C HIS A 636 -18.30 11.01 22.60
N LYS A 637 -17.88 9.73 22.60
CA LYS A 637 -18.78 8.57 22.87
C LYS A 637 -19.49 8.64 24.24
N LEU A 638 -18.94 9.39 25.20
CA LEU A 638 -19.48 9.58 26.56
C LEU A 638 -20.18 10.94 26.76
N GLY A 639 -20.32 11.77 25.72
CA GLY A 639 -20.89 13.12 25.84
C GLY A 639 -20.02 14.08 26.68
N LEU A 640 -18.72 13.82 26.78
CA LEU A 640 -17.74 14.68 27.43
C LEU A 640 -17.21 15.73 26.42
N PRO A 641 -16.80 16.93 26.86
CA PRO A 641 -16.16 17.92 25.98
C PRO A 641 -14.86 17.37 25.38
N TRP A 642 -14.30 18.02 24.36
CA TRP A 642 -12.98 17.65 23.86
C TRP A 642 -11.90 17.94 24.92
N ARG A 643 -10.74 17.28 24.86
CA ARG A 643 -9.71 17.45 25.90
C ARG A 643 -9.08 18.86 25.88
N ASP A 644 -8.97 19.46 24.71
CA ASP A 644 -8.58 20.86 24.48
C ASP A 644 -9.66 21.90 24.86
N GLU A 645 -10.80 21.46 25.41
CA GLU A 645 -11.87 22.30 25.98
C GLU A 645 -11.99 22.13 27.51
N GLU A 646 -11.13 21.32 28.12
CA GLU A 646 -11.16 20.98 29.55
C GLU A 646 -9.81 21.24 30.27
N GLU A 647 -8.79 21.67 29.52
CA GLU A 647 -7.47 22.15 29.99
C GLU A 647 -7.40 23.69 29.98
#